data_AF-A0A0L0NUM8-F1
#
_entry.id   AF-A0A0L0NUM8-F1
#
_cell.length_a   1.000
_cell.length_b   1.000
_cell.length_c   1.000
_cell.angle_alpha   90.00
_cell.angle_beta   90.00
_cell.angle_gamma   90.00
#
_symmetry.space_group_name_H-M   'P 1'
#
loop_
_entity.id
_entity.type
_entity.pdbx_description
1 polymer ?
#
loop_
_entity_poly.entity_id
_entity_poly.type
_entity_poly.pdbx_seq_one_letter_code
_entity_poly.pdbx_strand_id
1 'polypeptide(L)'
;MGNLEVQTRLIDLFLAELEQLQSKDDHINFNNTSQFDALLTFLENLLNGHFTQVPSQNVLHILLTLACRYPRSSWTHDPISNEDGIEVISLYMKEVNDKYNHSLSKDLLQLRSVSLLNKYIDLLLESKWDEYKQALLTNLQAAFRHFCTIPVRFGRPRSAQNEVNKPKSPVAGMIENLTSEDEANEVLNIIDSDLLKYQMFNLPSTSITSLSDIGSKTTGLGEATSLFQNMPHLLAQATPEPEAPEDGSPATPKPKKRKSARTPIEIIKIFDDNLIANMLSEPNNYSLWDLLRWALTICDDSSKNQLFLFDSSRSASHGIWKTYCSFFFMVFRFLKLQHDYSERNHKMSFLKNLLTQLGAKQDWYRRLVNVVFTGVGLPTQEKSYPCYLREKALIRGDAAKSGLNSINTSISYKDNDRSMTLRAQIIATYLYQESDRFQKLELVMQISMKLVQCDPKHILHFLNRLKDNSFVPENVLDKFIIMVVNKLIVTIAGSEDIAYNLIAYLDTTRERIEKLRRLFESKELYEAIVQDSTYKSMKEFQKAWDICVGLCAEMIRFTIDNEVKQATFLSDDLVFKAESMLKTFEERCTRYYIEFIESKSSDLIAEDDDLNFILEPETIELLREQYYKDNFHDRLMNWVQMFRHGE
;
A
#
# COMPACT_ATOMS: atom_id res chain seq x y z
N MET A 1 -9.65 -16.92 44.93
CA MET A 1 -8.87 -15.67 44.79
C MET A 1 -9.00 -15.22 43.35
N GLY A 2 -9.46 -13.99 43.14
CA GLY A 2 -10.09 -13.57 41.90
C GLY A 2 -9.09 -13.42 40.76
N ASN A 3 -9.44 -13.94 39.59
CA ASN A 3 -8.73 -13.72 38.33
C ASN A 3 -8.46 -12.21 38.10
N LEU A 4 -9.36 -11.35 38.60
CA LEU A 4 -9.24 -9.89 38.61
C LEU A 4 -8.02 -9.36 39.40
N GLU A 5 -7.69 -9.90 40.58
CA GLU A 5 -6.54 -9.43 41.38
C GLU A 5 -5.20 -9.82 40.74
N VAL A 6 -5.14 -10.97 40.07
CA VAL A 6 -3.94 -11.44 39.34
C VAL A 6 -3.76 -10.64 38.04
N GLN A 7 -4.86 -10.25 37.39
CA GLN A 7 -4.87 -9.50 36.14
C GLN A 7 -4.63 -8.00 36.34
N THR A 8 -5.23 -7.40 37.37
CA THR A 8 -4.88 -6.07 37.85
C THR A 8 -3.43 -6.05 38.30
N ARG A 9 -2.92 -7.07 39.01
CA ARG A 9 -1.48 -7.20 39.27
C ARG A 9 -0.60 -7.30 38.02
N LEU A 10 -1.03 -7.92 36.93
CA LEU A 10 -0.22 -8.08 35.71
C LEU A 10 -0.13 -6.78 34.91
N ILE A 11 -1.25 -6.05 34.81
CA ILE A 11 -1.30 -4.71 34.23
C ILE A 11 -0.64 -3.69 35.16
N ASP A 12 -0.82 -3.79 36.47
CA ASP A 12 -0.15 -2.96 37.46
C ASP A 12 1.33 -3.30 37.59
N LEU A 13 1.81 -4.51 37.25
CA LEU A 13 3.23 -4.80 37.13
C LEU A 13 3.80 -4.16 35.85
N PHE A 14 3.08 -4.24 34.73
CA PHE A 14 3.46 -3.59 33.48
C PHE A 14 3.43 -2.05 33.60
N LEU A 15 2.46 -1.51 34.33
CA LEU A 15 2.28 -0.08 34.59
C LEU A 15 3.15 0.43 35.76
N ALA A 16 3.43 -0.37 36.80
CA ALA A 16 4.37 -0.01 37.86
C ALA A 16 5.82 -0.06 37.38
N GLU A 17 6.18 -0.95 36.44
CA GLU A 17 7.46 -0.84 35.73
C GLU A 17 7.51 0.45 34.89
N LEU A 18 6.41 0.82 34.22
CA LEU A 18 6.29 2.10 33.50
C LEU A 18 6.34 3.33 34.43
N GLU A 19 5.75 3.27 35.63
CA GLU A 19 5.75 4.35 36.63
C GLU A 19 7.08 4.46 37.39
N GLN A 20 7.74 3.36 37.74
CA GLN A 20 9.05 3.37 38.39
C GLN A 20 10.17 3.86 37.47
N LEU A 21 9.97 3.78 36.15
CA LEU A 21 10.94 4.23 35.14
C LEU A 21 10.72 5.68 34.66
N GLN A 22 9.58 6.30 34.94
CA GLN A 22 9.35 7.75 34.70
C GLN A 22 10.32 8.66 35.47
N SER A 23 11.04 8.15 36.48
CA SER A 23 12.09 8.88 37.18
C SER A 23 13.44 8.94 36.46
N LYS A 24 13.63 8.20 35.35
CA LYS A 24 14.87 8.19 34.55
C LYS A 24 14.55 8.64 33.12
N ASP A 25 15.41 9.46 32.52
CA ASP A 25 15.30 9.95 31.13
C ASP A 25 15.46 8.83 30.06
N ASP A 26 15.39 7.56 30.45
CA ASP A 26 15.72 6.39 29.63
C ASP A 26 14.49 5.83 28.88
N HIS A 27 14.69 5.37 27.65
CA HIS A 27 13.65 4.71 26.85
C HIS A 27 13.27 3.34 27.43
N ILE A 28 11.98 2.99 27.41
CA ILE A 28 11.46 1.70 27.89
C ILE A 28 11.18 0.83 26.66
N ASN A 29 11.93 -0.25 26.51
CA ASN A 29 11.81 -1.14 25.36
C ASN A 29 11.18 -2.49 25.74
N PHE A 30 10.00 -2.76 25.20
CA PHE A 30 9.34 -4.06 25.31
C PHE A 30 9.72 -4.96 24.14
N ASN A 31 10.57 -5.96 24.41
CA ASN A 31 11.05 -6.92 23.42
C ASN A 31 10.81 -8.39 23.83
N ASN A 32 9.99 -8.64 24.85
CA ASN A 32 9.66 -9.99 25.31
C ASN A 32 8.29 -10.43 24.77
N THR A 33 8.29 -11.43 23.87
CA THR A 33 7.09 -11.98 23.24
C THR A 33 6.14 -12.60 24.25
N SER A 34 6.66 -13.20 25.33
CA SER A 34 5.81 -13.83 26.37
C SER A 34 4.98 -12.82 27.15
N GLN A 35 5.51 -11.60 27.35
CA GLN A 35 4.76 -10.51 27.98
C GLN A 35 3.61 -10.04 27.08
N PHE A 36 3.86 -9.90 25.78
CA PHE A 36 2.80 -9.58 24.83
C PHE A 36 1.76 -10.70 24.71
N ASP A 37 2.18 -11.97 24.69
CA ASP A 37 1.24 -13.10 24.69
C ASP A 37 0.32 -13.09 25.92
N ALA A 38 0.86 -12.82 27.11
CA ALA A 38 0.09 -12.70 28.34
C ALA A 38 -0.93 -11.56 28.26
N LEU A 39 -0.51 -10.38 27.78
CA LEU A 39 -1.38 -9.23 27.55
C LEU A 39 -2.51 -9.56 26.56
N LEU A 40 -2.19 -10.13 25.39
CA LEU A 40 -3.19 -10.47 24.38
C LEU A 40 -4.17 -11.53 24.90
N THR A 41 -3.67 -12.56 25.59
CA THR A 41 -4.52 -13.62 26.17
C THR A 41 -5.48 -13.06 27.20
N PHE A 42 -5.02 -12.10 28.02
CA PHE A 42 -5.88 -11.40 28.96
C PHE A 42 -7.00 -10.62 28.25
N LEU A 43 -6.65 -9.82 27.24
CA LEU A 43 -7.63 -9.02 26.49
C LEU A 43 -8.63 -9.90 25.72
N GLU A 44 -8.18 -11.04 25.17
CA GLU A 44 -9.05 -12.02 24.51
C GLU A 44 -10.06 -12.62 25.49
N ASN A 45 -9.63 -12.96 26.71
CA ASN A 45 -10.52 -13.49 27.74
C ASN A 45 -11.54 -12.46 28.22
N LEU A 46 -11.15 -11.17 28.31
CA LEU A 46 -12.09 -10.09 28.62
C LEU A 46 -13.21 -9.96 27.57
N LEU A 47 -12.87 -10.12 26.30
CA LEU A 47 -13.84 -10.03 25.20
C LEU A 47 -14.78 -11.23 25.09
N ASN A 48 -14.35 -12.41 25.57
CA ASN A 48 -15.19 -13.61 25.59
C ASN A 48 -16.19 -13.61 26.77
N GLY A 49 -16.02 -12.71 27.74
CA GLY A 49 -16.91 -12.53 28.89
C GLY A 49 -17.86 -11.34 28.74
N HIS A 50 -18.40 -10.86 29.86
CA HIS A 50 -19.08 -9.57 29.88
C HIS A 50 -18.05 -8.45 29.76
N PHE A 51 -18.15 -7.62 28.72
CA PHE A 51 -17.24 -6.49 28.48
C PHE A 51 -17.42 -5.41 29.56
N THR A 52 -16.67 -5.52 30.66
CA THR A 52 -16.74 -4.60 31.81
C THR A 52 -15.45 -3.83 32.05
N GLN A 53 -14.42 -4.05 31.22
CA GLN A 53 -13.12 -3.39 31.35
C GLN A 53 -12.65 -2.88 29.99
N VAL A 54 -12.25 -1.62 29.98
CA VAL A 54 -11.87 -0.91 28.75
C VAL A 54 -10.35 -0.78 28.71
N PRO A 55 -9.69 -1.19 27.60
CA PRO A 55 -8.25 -1.00 27.46
C PRO A 55 -7.88 0.50 27.49
N SER A 56 -6.77 0.81 28.15
CA SER A 56 -6.23 2.17 28.19
C SER A 56 -5.66 2.60 26.83
N GLN A 57 -5.47 3.90 26.65
CA GLN A 57 -4.88 4.44 25.41
C GLN A 57 -3.49 3.85 25.10
N ASN A 58 -2.64 3.63 26.11
CA ASN A 58 -1.30 3.06 25.91
C ASN A 58 -1.37 1.60 25.44
N VAL A 59 -2.29 0.81 26.00
CA VAL A 59 -2.52 -0.57 25.53
C VAL A 59 -2.99 -0.56 24.07
N LEU A 60 -3.89 0.36 23.70
CA LEU A 60 -4.33 0.50 22.31
C LEU A 60 -3.16 0.89 21.36
N HIS A 61 -2.25 1.76 21.79
CA HIS A 61 -1.05 2.10 21.01
C HIS A 61 -0.09 0.93 20.81
N ILE A 62 0.07 0.09 21.85
CA ILE A 62 0.83 -1.16 21.76
C ILE A 62 0.17 -2.10 20.76
N LEU A 63 -1.15 -2.31 20.84
CA LEU A 63 -1.91 -3.15 19.92
C LEU A 63 -1.81 -2.65 18.47
N LEU A 64 -1.92 -1.33 18.25
CA LEU A 64 -1.78 -0.73 16.92
C LEU A 64 -0.39 -0.95 16.34
N THR A 65 0.65 -0.81 17.17
CA THR A 65 2.04 -1.06 16.76
C THR A 65 2.26 -2.54 16.41
N LEU A 66 1.79 -3.47 17.25
CA LEU A 66 1.88 -4.91 16.99
C LEU A 66 1.09 -5.33 15.74
N ALA A 67 -0.10 -4.75 15.52
CA ALA A 67 -0.93 -5.01 14.35
C ALA A 67 -0.27 -4.54 13.03
N CYS A 68 0.53 -3.49 13.10
CA CYS A 68 1.22 -2.87 11.97
C CYS A 68 2.61 -3.47 11.68
N ARG A 69 3.19 -4.21 12.64
CA ARG A 69 4.58 -4.72 12.56
C ARG A 69 4.63 -6.12 11.94
N TYR A 70 5.45 -6.30 10.90
CA TYR A 70 5.70 -7.63 10.34
C TYR A 70 6.51 -8.49 11.34
N PRO A 71 6.07 -9.70 11.73
CA PRO A 71 6.73 -10.46 12.81
C PRO A 71 8.23 -10.70 12.60
N ARG A 72 8.68 -10.95 11.36
CA ARG A 72 10.12 -11.15 11.08
C ARG A 72 10.95 -9.86 11.18
N SER A 73 10.34 -8.67 11.13
CA SER A 73 11.09 -7.41 11.30
C SER A 73 11.45 -7.13 12.76
N SER A 74 10.89 -7.90 13.70
CA SER A 74 11.22 -7.83 15.13
C SER A 74 12.66 -8.27 15.44
N TRP A 75 13.31 -9.01 14.54
CA TRP A 75 14.55 -9.73 14.81
C TRP A 75 15.57 -9.70 13.67
N THR A 76 15.57 -8.66 12.84
CA THR A 76 16.66 -8.51 11.84
C THR A 76 17.97 -8.18 12.53
N HIS A 77 18.93 -9.11 12.45
CA HIS A 77 20.25 -9.03 13.07
C HIS A 77 21.38 -8.73 12.10
N ASP A 78 21.11 -8.53 10.80
CA ASP A 78 22.20 -8.24 9.89
C ASP A 78 23.00 -7.06 10.46
N PRO A 79 24.35 -7.15 10.44
CA PRO A 79 25.22 -6.04 10.78
C PRO A 79 25.06 -5.01 9.66
N ILE A 80 23.91 -4.38 9.64
CA ILE A 80 23.65 -3.22 8.83
C ILE A 80 24.67 -2.22 9.35
N SER A 81 25.51 -1.72 8.45
CA SER A 81 26.56 -0.77 8.79
C SER A 81 25.99 0.28 9.75
N ASN A 82 26.81 0.74 10.70
CA ASN A 82 26.46 1.86 11.60
C ASN A 82 25.93 3.11 10.86
N GLU A 83 25.97 3.14 9.52
CA GLU A 83 25.44 4.16 8.63
C GLU A 83 23.90 4.20 8.52
N ASP A 84 23.18 3.08 8.69
CA ASP A 84 21.69 3.07 8.62
C ASP A 84 21.04 3.31 10.02
N GLY A 85 21.84 3.43 11.10
CA GLY A 85 21.37 3.86 12.43
C GLY A 85 20.47 2.87 13.19
N ILE A 86 20.50 1.58 12.87
CA ILE A 86 19.67 0.55 13.51
C ILE A 86 20.39 -0.01 14.75
N GLU A 87 19.74 0.03 15.91
CA GLU A 87 20.26 -0.56 17.15
C GLU A 87 20.37 -2.09 17.02
N VAL A 88 21.55 -2.63 17.38
CA VAL A 88 21.86 -4.06 17.38
C VAL A 88 21.01 -4.76 18.44
N ILE A 89 20.11 -5.64 18.00
CA ILE A 89 19.27 -6.42 18.93
C ILE A 89 20.13 -7.47 19.64
N SER A 90 19.89 -7.65 20.94
CA SER A 90 20.42 -8.76 21.73
C SER A 90 20.08 -10.12 21.11
N LEU A 91 21.09 -10.84 20.61
CA LEU A 91 20.96 -12.22 20.11
C LEU A 91 20.31 -13.15 21.13
N TYR A 92 20.58 -12.92 22.42
CA TYR A 92 19.96 -13.66 23.51
C TYR A 92 18.42 -13.52 23.50
N MET A 93 17.90 -12.29 23.39
CA MET A 93 16.45 -12.07 23.36
C MET A 93 15.81 -12.68 22.12
N LYS A 94 16.53 -12.72 20.99
CA LYS A 94 16.07 -13.44 19.80
C LYS A 94 15.88 -14.91 20.09
N GLU A 95 16.90 -15.59 20.63
CA GLU A 95 16.82 -17.01 20.93
C GLU A 95 15.71 -17.34 21.93
N VAL A 96 15.54 -16.51 22.96
CA VAL A 96 14.44 -16.66 23.94
C VAL A 96 13.09 -16.57 23.24
N ASN A 97 12.90 -15.57 22.38
CA ASN A 97 11.64 -15.38 21.66
C ASN A 97 11.41 -16.42 20.57
N ASP A 98 12.45 -16.88 19.89
CA ASP A 98 12.36 -17.97 18.92
C ASP A 98 11.94 -19.26 19.63
N LYS A 99 12.60 -19.65 20.74
CA LYS A 99 12.19 -20.81 21.54
C LYS A 99 10.72 -20.71 21.98
N TYR A 100 10.31 -19.52 22.42
CA TYR A 100 8.94 -19.27 22.82
C TYR A 100 7.95 -19.41 21.65
N ASN A 101 8.22 -18.78 20.51
CA ASN A 101 7.40 -18.86 19.31
C ASN A 101 7.25 -20.30 18.78
N HIS A 102 8.30 -21.11 18.84
CA HIS A 102 8.24 -22.53 18.44
C HIS A 102 7.43 -23.39 19.42
N SER A 103 7.34 -22.98 20.69
CA SER A 103 6.55 -23.68 21.72
C SER A 103 5.06 -23.30 21.74
N LEU A 104 4.70 -22.21 21.06
CA LEU A 104 3.34 -21.68 21.04
C LEU A 104 2.48 -22.37 19.97
N SER A 105 1.29 -22.81 20.37
CA SER A 105 0.23 -23.25 19.45
C SER A 105 -0.71 -22.13 19.01
N LYS A 106 -0.40 -20.88 19.37
CA LYS A 106 -1.24 -19.69 19.12
C LYS A 106 -0.83 -18.98 17.83
N ASP A 107 -1.77 -18.20 17.28
CA ASP A 107 -1.50 -17.29 16.17
C ASP A 107 -0.47 -16.20 16.53
N LEU A 108 0.13 -15.61 15.49
CA LEU A 108 1.11 -14.53 15.59
C LEU A 108 0.54 -13.32 16.35
N LEU A 109 1.36 -12.66 17.17
CA LEU A 109 0.99 -11.46 17.95
C LEU A 109 0.33 -10.38 17.06
N GLN A 110 0.82 -10.22 15.84
CA GLN A 110 0.29 -9.28 14.85
C GLN A 110 -1.17 -9.60 14.48
N LEU A 111 -1.47 -10.85 14.12
CA LEU A 111 -2.82 -11.29 13.74
C LEU A 111 -3.80 -11.20 14.92
N ARG A 112 -3.35 -11.62 16.10
CA ARG A 112 -4.15 -11.53 17.33
C ARG A 112 -4.45 -10.08 17.71
N SER A 113 -3.50 -9.17 17.54
CA SER A 113 -3.71 -7.73 17.77
C SER A 113 -4.72 -7.15 16.78
N VAL A 114 -4.65 -7.49 15.49
CA VAL A 114 -5.66 -7.10 14.49
C VAL A 114 -7.04 -7.67 14.84
N SER A 115 -7.11 -8.93 15.25
CA SER A 115 -8.35 -9.60 15.65
C SER A 115 -8.99 -8.93 16.86
N LEU A 116 -8.20 -8.62 17.90
CA LEU A 116 -8.66 -7.88 19.08
C LEU A 116 -9.19 -6.48 18.71
N LEU A 117 -8.44 -5.72 17.91
CA LEU A 117 -8.87 -4.39 17.47
C LEU A 117 -10.17 -4.46 16.66
N ASN A 118 -10.32 -5.44 15.78
CA ASN A 118 -11.56 -5.66 15.06
C ASN A 118 -12.72 -6.02 15.99
N LYS A 119 -12.51 -6.89 16.98
CA LYS A 119 -13.54 -7.21 17.99
C LYS A 119 -13.95 -5.98 18.80
N TYR A 120 -13.01 -5.10 19.15
CA TYR A 120 -13.37 -3.82 19.79
C TYR A 120 -14.21 -2.93 18.88
N ILE A 121 -13.90 -2.88 17.58
CA ILE A 121 -14.74 -2.17 16.60
C ILE A 121 -16.13 -2.81 16.49
N ASP A 122 -16.21 -4.15 16.48
CA ASP A 122 -17.47 -4.89 16.45
C ASP A 122 -18.37 -4.57 17.65
N LEU A 123 -17.80 -4.54 18.86
CA LEU A 123 -18.53 -4.15 20.07
C LEU A 123 -19.16 -2.74 19.97
N LEU A 124 -18.48 -1.82 19.28
CA LEU A 124 -18.96 -0.46 19.06
C LEU A 124 -20.03 -0.34 17.96
N LEU A 125 -20.15 -1.35 17.08
CA LEU A 125 -21.19 -1.39 16.04
C LEU A 125 -22.52 -1.95 16.56
N GLU A 126 -22.52 -2.64 17.69
CA GLU A 126 -23.73 -3.14 18.33
C GLU A 126 -24.69 -2.01 18.74
N SER A 127 -25.99 -2.29 18.73
CA SER A 127 -27.04 -1.28 18.93
C SER A 127 -27.14 -0.74 20.35
N LYS A 128 -26.71 -1.49 21.37
CA LYS A 128 -26.77 -1.08 22.78
C LYS A 128 -25.49 -0.34 23.16
N TRP A 129 -25.63 0.96 23.46
CA TRP A 129 -24.56 1.80 23.98
C TRP A 129 -24.60 1.81 25.52
N ASP A 130 -23.45 1.53 26.13
CA ASP A 130 -23.22 1.64 27.57
C ASP A 130 -21.97 2.51 27.84
N GLU A 131 -21.70 2.77 29.12
CA GLU A 131 -20.57 3.61 29.54
C GLU A 131 -19.22 3.02 29.10
N TYR A 132 -19.09 1.69 29.07
CA TYR A 132 -17.85 1.01 28.66
C TYR A 132 -17.57 1.18 27.18
N LYS A 133 -18.58 1.07 26.32
CA LYS A 133 -18.46 1.34 24.87
C LYS A 133 -18.13 2.80 24.60
N GLN A 134 -18.73 3.73 25.33
CA GLN A 134 -18.39 5.15 25.21
C GLN A 134 -16.94 5.43 25.61
N ALA A 135 -16.47 4.83 26.70
CA ALA A 135 -15.07 4.92 27.14
C ALA A 135 -14.11 4.27 26.12
N LEU A 136 -14.48 3.09 25.57
CA LEU A 136 -13.70 2.42 24.52
C LEU A 136 -13.57 3.27 23.26
N LEU A 137 -14.68 3.85 22.77
CA LEU A 137 -14.66 4.76 21.63
C LEU A 137 -13.74 5.96 21.90
N THR A 138 -13.84 6.54 23.10
CA THR A 138 -13.01 7.69 23.50
C THR A 138 -11.52 7.33 23.50
N ASN A 139 -11.16 6.18 24.06
CA ASN A 139 -9.77 5.70 24.10
C ASN A 139 -9.24 5.36 22.70
N LEU A 140 -10.06 4.72 21.85
CA LEU A 140 -9.71 4.47 20.45
C LEU A 140 -9.54 5.77 19.66
N GLN A 141 -10.45 6.74 19.82
CA GLN A 141 -10.32 8.06 19.18
C GLN A 141 -9.05 8.77 19.64
N ALA A 142 -8.69 8.69 20.92
CA ALA A 142 -7.46 9.25 21.45
C ALA A 142 -6.22 8.56 20.86
N ALA A 143 -6.23 7.23 20.72
CA ALA A 143 -5.15 6.48 20.09
C ALA A 143 -4.98 6.86 18.61
N PHE A 144 -6.08 6.86 17.85
CA PHE A 144 -6.09 7.19 16.41
C PHE A 144 -5.85 8.66 16.09
N ARG A 145 -6.02 9.57 17.06
CA ARG A 145 -5.82 11.01 16.84
C ARG A 145 -4.43 11.32 16.27
N HIS A 146 -3.40 10.64 16.75
CA HIS A 146 -2.02 10.80 16.29
C HIS A 146 -1.83 10.49 14.79
N PHE A 147 -2.66 9.61 14.24
CA PHE A 147 -2.63 9.21 12.83
C PHE A 147 -3.34 10.23 11.95
N CYS A 148 -4.42 10.82 12.46
CA CYS A 148 -5.38 11.58 11.65
C CYS A 148 -5.25 13.09 11.76
N THR A 149 -4.63 13.65 12.81
CA THR A 149 -4.66 15.10 13.07
C THR A 149 -3.31 15.81 12.98
N ILE A 150 -2.33 15.25 12.27
CA ILE A 150 -1.01 15.88 12.12
C ILE A 150 -1.19 17.17 11.29
N PRO A 151 -0.83 18.35 11.83
CA PRO A 151 -0.96 19.59 11.10
C PRO A 151 0.01 19.61 9.92
N VAL A 152 -0.53 19.77 8.71
CA VAL A 152 0.28 19.83 7.48
C VAL A 152 1.14 21.07 7.51
N ARG A 153 2.46 20.86 7.55
CA ARG A 153 3.40 21.87 7.08
C ARG A 153 3.56 21.64 5.59
N PHE A 154 2.96 22.52 4.78
CA PHE A 154 3.28 22.60 3.36
C PHE A 154 4.73 23.08 3.20
N GLY A 155 5.69 22.19 3.46
CA GLY A 155 7.05 22.39 3.03
C GLY A 155 7.00 22.53 1.51
N ARG A 156 7.50 23.66 0.99
CA ARG A 156 7.80 23.74 -0.44
C ARG A 156 8.59 22.49 -0.82
N PRO A 157 8.26 21.80 -1.92
CA PRO A 157 9.05 20.66 -2.36
C PRO A 157 10.51 21.12 -2.37
N ARG A 158 11.36 20.43 -1.59
CA ARG A 158 12.80 20.63 -1.69
C ARG A 158 13.12 20.27 -3.13
N SER A 159 13.38 21.29 -3.95
CA SER A 159 13.90 21.08 -5.29
C SER A 159 15.11 20.17 -5.13
N ALA A 160 15.11 19.06 -5.86
CA ALA A 160 16.24 18.14 -5.97
C ALA A 160 17.41 18.80 -6.74
N GLN A 161 17.75 20.04 -6.41
CA GLN A 161 18.74 20.85 -7.11
C GLN A 161 20.18 20.59 -6.67
N ASN A 162 20.42 19.71 -5.69
CA ASN A 162 21.78 19.38 -5.23
C ASN A 162 22.29 17.98 -5.62
N GLU A 163 21.53 17.17 -6.36
CA GLU A 163 22.02 15.86 -6.84
C GLU A 163 22.30 15.78 -8.35
N VAL A 164 22.11 16.86 -9.11
CA VAL A 164 22.26 16.85 -10.59
C VAL A 164 23.73 16.88 -11.05
N ASN A 165 24.71 17.17 -10.17
CA ASN A 165 26.12 17.29 -10.55
C ASN A 165 27.02 16.08 -10.22
N LYS A 166 26.45 14.90 -9.93
CA LYS A 166 27.24 13.65 -9.96
C LYS A 166 27.03 12.95 -11.30
N PRO A 167 28.07 12.75 -12.13
CA PRO A 167 27.94 11.97 -13.35
C PRO A 167 27.51 10.54 -12.96
N LYS A 168 26.37 10.09 -13.50
CA LYS A 168 25.87 8.73 -13.33
C LYS A 168 26.80 7.77 -14.05
N SER A 169 27.56 6.98 -13.28
CA SER A 169 28.26 5.79 -13.77
C SER A 169 27.25 4.75 -14.28
N PRO A 170 27.50 4.05 -15.39
CA PRO A 170 26.63 2.98 -15.84
C PRO A 170 26.68 1.80 -14.87
N VAL A 171 25.50 1.23 -14.65
CA VAL A 171 25.25 0.05 -13.82
C VAL A 171 26.01 -1.15 -14.39
N ALA A 172 27.08 -1.56 -13.74
CA ALA A 172 27.63 -2.91 -13.87
C ALA A 172 26.98 -3.78 -12.79
N GLY A 173 26.15 -4.73 -13.21
CA GLY A 173 25.58 -5.75 -12.35
C GLY A 173 26.64 -6.76 -11.91
N MET A 174 26.42 -7.32 -10.72
CA MET A 174 26.89 -8.62 -10.23
C MET A 174 28.16 -9.19 -10.88
N ILE A 175 29.26 -9.19 -10.12
CA ILE A 175 30.10 -10.36 -9.79
C ILE A 175 31.02 -9.90 -8.66
N GLU A 176 30.79 -10.39 -7.44
CA GLU A 176 31.81 -10.45 -6.39
C GLU A 176 31.78 -11.84 -5.76
N ASN A 177 32.73 -12.66 -6.22
CA ASN A 177 33.66 -13.47 -5.43
C ASN A 177 33.12 -14.28 -4.24
N LEU A 178 32.70 -15.51 -4.56
CA LEU A 178 33.04 -16.67 -3.73
C LEU A 178 34.44 -17.12 -4.13
N THR A 179 35.44 -16.85 -3.28
CA THR A 179 36.68 -17.62 -3.27
C THR A 179 36.70 -18.45 -1.99
N SER A 180 36.24 -19.69 -2.10
CA SER A 180 36.74 -20.78 -1.26
C SER A 180 37.48 -21.72 -2.19
N GLU A 181 38.79 -21.85 -1.96
CA GLU A 181 39.65 -22.84 -2.58
C GLU A 181 39.11 -24.24 -2.25
N ASP A 182 38.88 -25.02 -3.32
CA ASP A 182 38.71 -26.48 -3.40
C ASP A 182 37.49 -26.85 -4.25
N GLU A 183 37.60 -26.65 -5.58
CA GLU A 183 36.92 -27.42 -6.65
C GLU A 183 37.14 -26.71 -8.01
N ALA A 184 38.40 -26.58 -8.43
CA ALA A 184 38.74 -26.07 -9.75
C ALA A 184 39.54 -27.14 -10.50
N ASN A 185 38.85 -27.99 -11.28
CA ASN A 185 39.51 -28.77 -12.33
C ASN A 185 38.61 -29.32 -13.46
N GLU A 186 37.34 -28.93 -13.61
CA GLU A 186 36.50 -29.57 -14.66
C GLU A 186 35.66 -28.65 -15.57
N VAL A 187 35.96 -27.34 -15.63
CA VAL A 187 35.33 -26.45 -16.63
C VAL A 187 36.35 -25.48 -17.20
N LEU A 188 37.26 -25.97 -18.04
CA LEU A 188 38.33 -25.17 -18.65
C LEU A 188 38.47 -25.48 -20.15
N ASN A 189 37.42 -25.28 -20.96
CA ASN A 189 37.61 -25.32 -22.43
C ASN A 189 36.61 -24.59 -23.32
N ILE A 190 35.79 -23.66 -22.82
CA ILE A 190 35.02 -22.76 -23.68
C ILE A 190 34.92 -21.41 -22.99
N ILE A 191 35.18 -20.34 -23.74
CA ILE A 191 35.28 -18.91 -23.35
C ILE A 191 36.74 -18.46 -23.16
N ASP A 192 37.42 -18.34 -24.29
CA ASP A 192 38.68 -17.60 -24.39
C ASP A 192 38.63 -16.73 -25.64
N SER A 193 38.33 -15.43 -25.48
CA SER A 193 38.57 -14.39 -26.50
C SER A 193 38.36 -12.94 -26.02
N ASP A 194 37.57 -12.65 -24.99
CA ASP A 194 37.14 -11.26 -24.71
C ASP A 194 37.62 -10.64 -23.39
N LEU A 195 38.42 -11.35 -22.58
CA LEU A 195 38.82 -10.89 -21.23
C LEU A 195 40.20 -10.22 -21.13
N LEU A 196 40.94 -10.09 -22.23
CA LEU A 196 42.28 -9.49 -22.24
C LEU A 196 42.33 -7.96 -22.47
N LYS A 197 41.20 -7.26 -22.41
CA LYS A 197 41.14 -5.80 -22.70
C LYS A 197 41.01 -4.84 -21.51
N TYR A 198 40.98 -5.33 -20.25
CA TYR A 198 40.72 -4.45 -19.09
C TYR A 198 41.72 -4.58 -17.92
N GLN A 199 42.97 -4.92 -18.18
CA GLN A 199 44.06 -4.81 -17.19
C GLN A 199 45.03 -3.68 -17.56
N MET A 200 44.60 -2.42 -17.51
CA MET A 200 45.53 -1.28 -17.50
C MET A 200 44.87 -0.01 -16.94
N PHE A 201 44.55 0.06 -15.64
CA PHE A 201 44.43 1.36 -14.95
C PHE A 201 44.89 1.25 -13.47
N ASN A 202 45.99 1.93 -13.17
CA ASN A 202 46.59 2.11 -11.85
C ASN A 202 45.60 2.78 -10.88
N LEU A 203 45.35 2.16 -9.72
CA LEU A 203 44.60 2.76 -8.62
C LEU A 203 45.46 3.78 -7.85
N PRO A 204 44.90 4.92 -7.42
CA PRO A 204 45.62 5.87 -6.57
C PRO A 204 45.62 5.40 -5.11
N SER A 205 46.78 5.47 -4.47
CA SER A 205 46.95 5.32 -3.03
C SER A 205 46.44 6.57 -2.31
N THR A 206 45.40 6.41 -1.48
CA THR A 206 44.97 7.49 -0.57
C THR A 206 45.89 7.55 0.64
N SER A 207 46.62 8.65 0.77
CA SER A 207 47.44 8.99 1.93
C SER A 207 46.56 9.43 3.11
N ILE A 208 46.78 8.82 4.27
CA ILE A 208 46.17 9.20 5.55
C ILE A 208 47.02 10.35 6.12
N THR A 209 46.46 11.56 6.20
CA THR A 209 47.19 12.78 6.61
C THR A 209 46.87 13.28 8.02
N SER A 210 46.12 12.53 8.85
CA SER A 210 45.88 12.99 10.23
C SER A 210 45.53 11.86 11.21
N LEU A 211 46.26 11.81 12.33
CA LEU A 211 46.04 10.90 13.46
C LEU A 211 44.78 11.22 14.29
N SER A 212 44.07 12.31 13.98
CA SER A 212 42.80 12.66 14.65
C SER A 212 41.59 11.84 14.17
N ASP A 213 41.69 11.14 13.03
CA ASP A 213 40.61 10.29 12.51
C ASP A 213 40.58 8.88 13.11
N ILE A 214 41.54 8.52 13.97
CA ILE A 214 41.58 7.22 14.65
C ILE A 214 40.72 7.20 15.93
N GLY A 215 40.43 8.38 16.51
CA GLY A 215 39.67 8.48 17.77
C GLY A 215 38.14 8.40 17.63
N SER A 216 37.57 8.62 16.45
CA SER A 216 36.11 8.71 16.26
C SER A 216 35.44 7.42 15.79
N LYS A 217 36.21 6.38 15.45
CA LYS A 217 35.69 5.14 14.83
C LYS A 217 35.91 3.85 15.65
N THR A 218 36.32 3.93 16.91
CA THR A 218 36.52 2.76 17.77
C THR A 218 35.67 2.84 19.05
N THR A 219 34.36 2.67 18.91
CA THR A 219 33.48 2.38 20.06
C THR A 219 33.70 0.93 20.50
N GLY A 220 34.64 0.73 21.42
CA GLY A 220 34.91 -0.61 21.97
C GLY A 220 36.04 -0.73 23.01
N LEU A 221 36.56 0.38 23.55
CA LEU A 221 37.65 0.35 24.54
C LEU A 221 37.32 1.25 25.74
N GLY A 222 36.31 0.85 26.52
CA GLY A 222 35.93 1.53 27.77
C GLY A 222 36.94 1.36 28.91
N GLU A 223 37.88 0.40 28.80
CA GLU A 223 38.86 0.13 29.87
C GLU A 223 40.29 0.64 29.56
N ALA A 224 40.60 1.00 28.31
CA ALA A 224 41.93 1.52 27.98
C ALA A 224 42.10 3.02 28.23
N THR A 225 41.01 3.79 28.39
CA THR A 225 41.06 5.22 28.74
C THR A 225 41.61 5.45 30.16
N SER A 226 41.49 4.48 31.07
CA SER A 226 42.11 4.55 32.40
C SER A 226 43.64 4.41 32.37
N LEU A 227 44.24 3.86 31.30
CA LEU A 227 45.69 3.78 31.14
C LEU A 227 46.33 5.09 30.63
N PHE A 228 45.54 6.00 30.03
CA PHE A 228 46.04 7.26 29.48
C PHE A 228 45.84 8.48 30.39
N GLN A 229 45.13 8.33 31.52
CA GLN A 229 44.94 9.44 32.48
C GLN A 229 46.20 9.81 33.27
N ASN A 230 47.24 8.97 33.25
CA ASN A 230 48.46 9.16 34.05
C ASN A 230 49.72 9.53 33.23
N MET A 231 49.59 9.95 31.97
CA MET A 231 50.74 10.41 31.17
C MET A 231 50.84 11.95 31.19
N PRO A 232 51.81 12.55 31.92
CA PRO A 232 51.87 14.00 32.17
C PRO A 232 52.23 14.84 30.93
N HIS A 233 52.62 14.22 29.83
CA HIS A 233 53.15 14.90 28.64
C HIS A 233 52.07 15.25 27.58
N LEU A 234 50.81 14.86 27.81
CA LEU A 234 49.68 15.19 26.92
C LEU A 234 48.84 16.39 27.39
N LEU A 235 49.22 17.02 28.51
CA LEU A 235 48.62 18.28 29.00
C LEU A 235 49.24 19.51 28.33
N ALA A 236 49.37 19.50 27.00
CA ALA A 236 49.69 20.71 26.28
C ALA A 236 48.46 21.63 26.34
N GLN A 237 48.62 22.76 27.04
CA GLN A 237 47.60 23.78 27.30
C GLN A 237 46.80 24.12 26.05
N ALA A 238 45.49 23.87 26.10
CA ALA A 238 44.55 24.54 25.21
C ALA A 238 44.69 26.06 25.44
N THR A 239 44.86 26.78 24.34
CA THR A 239 44.96 28.23 24.23
C THR A 239 43.83 28.90 25.03
N PRO A 240 44.12 29.93 25.86
CA PRO A 240 43.08 30.62 26.61
C PRO A 240 42.12 31.35 25.66
N GLU A 241 40.81 31.20 25.90
CA GLU A 241 39.75 31.97 25.24
C GLU A 241 39.94 33.48 25.49
N PRO A 242 39.61 34.35 24.52
CA PRO A 242 39.79 35.78 24.66
C PRO A 242 38.81 36.38 25.68
N GLU A 243 39.36 37.18 26.59
CA GLU A 243 38.65 37.94 27.63
C GLU A 243 37.57 38.86 27.02
N ALA A 244 36.36 38.78 27.57
CA ALA A 244 35.26 39.69 27.25
C ALA A 244 35.50 41.06 27.91
N PRO A 245 35.14 42.18 27.24
CA PRO A 245 35.31 43.51 27.80
C PRO A 245 34.34 43.76 28.96
N GLU A 246 34.88 44.31 30.05
CA GLU A 246 34.15 44.87 31.17
C GLU A 246 33.34 46.09 30.70
N ASP A 247 32.02 45.93 30.51
CA ASP A 247 31.09 47.06 30.54
C ASP A 247 29.75 46.62 31.17
N GLY A 248 29.46 47.26 32.30
CA GLY A 248 28.42 46.91 33.27
C GLY A 248 26.98 47.08 32.77
N SER A 249 26.48 46.11 32.02
CA SER A 249 25.05 45.97 31.73
C SER A 249 24.51 44.64 32.28
N PRO A 250 23.37 44.64 33.01
CA PRO A 250 22.84 43.43 33.62
C PRO A 250 22.29 42.51 32.52
N ALA A 251 23.08 41.50 32.15
CA ALA A 251 22.65 40.43 31.27
C ALA A 251 21.53 39.65 31.97
N THR A 252 20.28 39.95 31.59
CA THR A 252 19.13 39.15 31.96
C THR A 252 19.37 37.70 31.53
N PRO A 253 19.27 36.70 32.43
CA PRO A 253 19.51 35.32 32.09
C PRO A 253 18.49 34.88 31.04
N LYS A 254 18.98 34.51 29.85
CA LYS A 254 18.13 33.92 28.80
C LYS A 254 17.39 32.73 29.44
N PRO A 255 16.06 32.70 29.45
CA PRO A 255 15.32 31.64 30.10
C PRO A 255 15.69 30.32 29.43
N LYS A 256 16.29 29.40 30.20
CA LYS A 256 16.47 28.00 29.77
C LYS A 256 15.09 27.51 29.33
N LYS A 257 14.95 27.19 28.03
CA LYS A 257 13.73 26.60 27.49
C LYS A 257 13.37 25.42 28.38
N ARG A 258 12.27 25.53 29.13
CA ARG A 258 11.73 24.42 29.92
C ARG A 258 11.55 23.26 28.94
N LYS A 259 12.30 22.17 29.13
CA LYS A 259 12.02 20.90 28.44
C LYS A 259 10.58 20.57 28.78
N SER A 260 9.69 20.59 27.79
CA SER A 260 8.33 20.11 27.97
C SER A 260 8.41 18.67 28.47
N ALA A 261 7.63 18.34 29.50
CA ALA A 261 7.53 16.96 29.97
C ALA A 261 7.19 16.05 28.78
N ARG A 262 8.04 15.06 28.51
CA ARG A 262 7.79 14.08 27.46
C ARG A 262 6.51 13.31 27.79
N THR A 263 5.69 13.06 26.78
CA THR A 263 4.50 12.25 26.99
C THR A 263 4.91 10.78 27.19
N PRO A 264 4.24 9.99 28.06
CA PRO A 264 4.62 8.59 28.32
C PRO A 264 4.74 7.73 27.05
N ILE A 265 3.99 8.07 26.01
CA ILE A 265 4.04 7.38 24.71
C ILE A 265 5.41 7.53 24.02
N GLU A 266 6.08 8.67 24.15
CA GLU A 266 7.40 8.97 23.53
C GLU A 266 8.52 8.11 24.11
N ILE A 267 8.31 7.54 25.30
CA ILE A 267 9.32 6.77 26.04
C ILE A 267 9.24 5.27 25.68
N ILE A 268 8.08 4.80 25.24
CA ILE A 268 7.82 3.38 24.96
C ILE A 268 8.33 3.00 23.56
N LYS A 269 9.14 1.95 23.51
CA LYS A 269 9.59 1.23 22.31
C LYS A 269 9.09 -0.22 22.34
N ILE A 270 8.89 -0.79 21.16
CA ILE A 270 8.53 -2.20 20.96
C ILE A 270 9.53 -2.80 19.98
N PHE A 271 10.27 -3.82 20.41
CA PHE A 271 11.36 -4.43 19.64
C PHE A 271 12.33 -3.36 19.08
N ASP A 272 12.74 -2.43 19.96
CA ASP A 272 13.65 -1.30 19.69
C ASP A 272 13.10 -0.21 18.76
N ASP A 273 11.92 -0.38 18.18
CA ASP A 273 11.27 0.63 17.36
C ASP A 273 10.27 1.47 18.17
N ASN A 274 10.13 2.74 17.79
CA ASN A 274 9.12 3.62 18.37
C ASN A 274 7.71 3.08 18.06
N LEU A 275 6.76 3.38 18.93
CA LEU A 275 5.33 3.12 18.67
C LEU A 275 4.90 3.77 17.35
N ILE A 276 4.00 3.10 16.62
CA ILE A 276 3.51 3.62 15.33
C ILE A 276 2.89 5.02 15.46
N ALA A 277 2.24 5.30 16.60
CA ALA A 277 1.70 6.61 16.90
C ALA A 277 2.78 7.70 17.00
N ASN A 278 3.96 7.38 17.55
CA ASN A 278 5.08 8.30 17.61
C ASN A 278 5.65 8.54 16.21
N MET A 279 5.90 7.47 15.46
CA MET A 279 6.45 7.52 14.10
C MET A 279 5.60 8.39 13.17
N LEU A 280 4.27 8.31 13.30
CA LEU A 280 3.35 9.13 12.52
C LEU A 280 3.19 10.55 13.08
N SER A 281 3.41 10.76 14.38
CA SER A 281 3.30 12.09 15.01
C SER A 281 4.56 12.94 14.89
N GLU A 282 5.71 12.35 14.57
CA GLU A 282 6.98 13.06 14.49
C GLU A 282 6.96 14.14 13.39
N PRO A 283 7.67 15.28 13.59
CA PRO A 283 7.75 16.38 12.62
C PRO A 283 8.50 16.02 11.33
N ASN A 284 8.90 14.75 11.16
CA ASN A 284 9.66 14.22 10.03
C ASN A 284 8.80 14.04 8.75
N ASN A 285 7.57 14.56 8.74
CA ASN A 285 6.62 14.50 7.62
C ASN A 285 6.20 13.07 7.21
N TYR A 286 6.38 12.06 8.07
CA TYR A 286 5.91 10.70 7.78
C TYR A 286 4.45 10.55 8.23
N SER A 287 3.54 10.34 7.29
CA SER A 287 2.10 10.28 7.52
C SER A 287 1.53 8.89 7.28
N LEU A 288 0.26 8.69 7.65
CA LEU A 288 -0.45 7.45 7.35
C LEU A 288 -0.54 7.21 5.82
N TRP A 289 -0.52 8.28 5.02
CA TRP A 289 -0.48 8.19 3.57
C TRP A 289 0.85 7.67 3.03
N ASP A 290 1.96 8.06 3.65
CA ASP A 290 3.28 7.55 3.29
C ASP A 290 3.40 6.06 3.62
N LEU A 291 2.84 5.66 4.77
CA LEU A 291 2.74 4.24 5.15
C LEU A 291 1.88 3.43 4.18
N LEU A 292 0.73 3.97 3.77
CA LEU A 292 -0.14 3.30 2.80
C LEU A 292 0.56 3.19 1.45
N ARG A 293 1.24 4.26 1.01
CA ARG A 293 2.01 4.26 -0.23
C ARG A 293 3.12 3.22 -0.18
N TRP A 294 3.86 3.14 0.93
CA TRP A 294 4.87 2.09 1.15
C TRP A 294 4.27 0.69 1.05
N ALA A 295 3.17 0.42 1.75
CA ALA A 295 2.50 -0.88 1.70
C ALA A 295 2.10 -1.28 0.27
N LEU A 296 1.55 -0.33 -0.52
CA LEU A 296 1.15 -0.58 -1.90
C LEU A 296 2.36 -0.70 -2.86
N THR A 297 3.49 -0.04 -2.58
CA THR A 297 4.75 -0.29 -3.28
C THR A 297 5.24 -1.71 -3.03
N ILE A 298 5.20 -2.17 -1.78
CA ILE A 298 5.62 -3.54 -1.42
C ILE A 298 4.68 -4.61 -1.99
N CYS A 299 3.39 -4.32 -2.10
CA CYS A 299 2.41 -5.15 -2.82
C CYS A 299 2.82 -5.38 -4.28
N ASP A 300 3.24 -4.32 -4.96
CA ASP A 300 3.70 -4.37 -6.34
C ASP A 300 5.03 -5.13 -6.47
N ASP A 301 5.99 -4.86 -5.59
CA ASP A 301 7.26 -5.61 -5.53
C ASP A 301 7.02 -7.11 -5.31
N SER A 302 6.11 -7.48 -4.41
CA SER A 302 5.69 -8.88 -4.19
C SER A 302 5.06 -9.50 -5.44
N SER A 303 4.21 -8.75 -6.14
CA SER A 303 3.56 -9.18 -7.39
C SER A 303 4.57 -9.35 -8.53
N LYS A 304 5.59 -8.50 -8.59
CA LYS A 304 6.70 -8.62 -9.54
C LYS A 304 7.58 -9.82 -9.21
N ASN A 305 7.90 -10.03 -7.94
CA ASN A 305 8.66 -11.21 -7.50
C ASN A 305 7.97 -12.52 -7.89
N GLN A 306 6.63 -12.57 -7.92
CA GLN A 306 5.88 -13.75 -8.38
C GLN A 306 6.25 -14.17 -9.81
N LEU A 307 6.57 -13.22 -10.69
CA LEU A 307 6.94 -13.51 -12.08
C LEU A 307 8.29 -14.26 -12.17
N PHE A 308 9.15 -14.10 -11.16
CA PHE A 308 10.50 -14.67 -11.14
C PHE A 308 10.61 -15.87 -10.19
N LEU A 309 9.92 -15.83 -9.04
CA LEU A 309 10.05 -16.81 -7.96
C LEU A 309 9.04 -17.96 -8.06
N PHE A 310 8.01 -17.83 -8.91
CA PHE A 310 6.86 -18.76 -9.01
C PHE A 310 6.03 -18.98 -7.72
N ASP A 311 6.50 -18.48 -6.57
CA ASP A 311 5.79 -18.39 -5.29
C ASP A 311 6.31 -17.18 -4.49
N SER A 312 5.70 -16.00 -4.68
CA SER A 312 6.07 -14.80 -3.91
C SER A 312 5.61 -14.84 -2.46
N SER A 313 4.75 -15.79 -2.07
CA SER A 313 4.15 -15.85 -0.73
C SER A 313 5.17 -16.04 0.40
N ARG A 314 6.37 -16.53 0.05
CA ARG A 314 7.48 -16.73 1.00
C ARG A 314 8.39 -15.52 1.15
N SER A 315 8.28 -14.55 0.24
CA SER A 315 9.11 -13.35 0.25
C SER A 315 8.79 -12.48 1.47
N ALA A 316 9.80 -11.74 1.94
CA ALA A 316 9.61 -10.71 2.95
C ALA A 316 8.62 -9.65 2.47
N SER A 317 8.64 -9.32 1.16
CA SER A 317 7.73 -8.35 0.54
C SER A 317 6.27 -8.78 0.73
N HIS A 318 5.95 -10.03 0.44
CA HIS A 318 4.60 -10.57 0.65
C HIS A 318 4.15 -10.47 2.12
N GLY A 319 4.99 -10.92 3.05
CA GLY A 319 4.67 -10.91 4.48
C GLY A 319 4.45 -9.49 5.04
N ILE A 320 5.27 -8.55 4.60
CA ILE A 320 5.15 -7.13 4.94
C ILE A 320 3.83 -6.57 4.39
N TRP A 321 3.54 -6.78 3.10
CA TRP A 321 2.29 -6.35 2.48
C TRP A 321 1.06 -6.92 3.21
N LYS A 322 1.03 -8.23 3.48
CA LYS A 322 -0.10 -8.87 4.16
C LYS A 322 -0.36 -8.29 5.55
N THR A 323 0.71 -7.94 6.27
CA THR A 323 0.65 -7.28 7.57
C THR A 323 0.00 -5.92 7.46
N TYR A 324 0.51 -5.06 6.58
CA TYR A 324 -0.04 -3.72 6.36
C TYR A 324 -1.47 -3.76 5.82
N CYS A 325 -1.77 -4.69 4.91
CA CYS A 325 -3.11 -4.86 4.35
C CYS A 325 -4.13 -5.13 5.47
N SER A 326 -3.82 -6.06 6.38
CA SER A 326 -4.67 -6.38 7.54
C SER A 326 -4.83 -5.19 8.49
N PHE A 327 -3.73 -4.46 8.74
CA PHE A 327 -3.75 -3.23 9.53
C PHE A 327 -4.65 -2.17 8.90
N PHE A 328 -4.48 -1.86 7.61
CA PHE A 328 -5.27 -0.84 6.92
C PHE A 328 -6.75 -1.20 6.83
N PHE A 329 -7.11 -2.47 6.63
CA PHE A 329 -8.51 -2.91 6.69
C PHE A 329 -9.14 -2.54 8.04
N MET A 330 -8.45 -2.82 9.14
CA MET A 330 -8.89 -2.46 10.49
C MET A 330 -8.95 -0.93 10.68
N VAL A 331 -7.94 -0.18 10.23
CA VAL A 331 -7.92 1.28 10.31
C VAL A 331 -9.12 1.90 9.59
N PHE A 332 -9.38 1.52 8.34
CA PHE A 332 -10.50 2.08 7.57
C PHE A 332 -11.87 1.64 8.12
N ARG A 333 -11.95 0.47 8.77
CA ARG A 333 -13.14 0.04 9.53
C ARG A 333 -13.43 0.96 10.71
N PHE A 334 -12.40 1.30 11.50
CA PHE A 334 -12.55 2.27 12.57
C PHE A 334 -12.88 3.68 12.06
N LEU A 335 -12.23 4.14 10.98
CA LEU A 335 -12.48 5.47 10.42
C LEU A 335 -13.91 5.64 9.91
N LYS A 336 -14.49 4.60 9.30
CA LYS A 336 -15.92 4.59 8.94
C LYS A 336 -16.80 4.73 10.19
N LEU A 337 -16.58 3.89 11.20
CA LEU A 337 -17.35 3.96 12.45
C LEU A 337 -17.27 5.34 13.11
N GLN A 338 -16.06 5.91 13.15
CA GLN A 338 -15.82 7.24 13.70
C GLN A 338 -16.55 8.32 12.89
N HIS A 339 -16.62 8.18 11.57
CA HIS A 339 -17.37 9.08 10.70
C HIS A 339 -18.88 8.99 10.96
N ASP A 340 -19.46 7.78 10.99
CA ASP A 340 -20.89 7.55 11.30
C ASP A 340 -21.26 8.17 12.67
N TYR A 341 -20.41 7.97 13.68
CA TYR A 341 -20.58 8.58 14.99
C TYR A 341 -20.47 10.11 14.93
N SER A 342 -19.53 10.64 14.15
CA SER A 342 -19.32 12.09 14.01
C SER A 342 -20.48 12.78 13.32
N GLU A 343 -21.07 12.18 12.28
CA GLU A 343 -22.24 12.73 11.60
C GLU A 343 -23.44 12.85 12.55
N ARG A 344 -23.73 11.78 13.31
CA ARG A 344 -24.84 11.77 14.29
C ARG A 344 -24.68 12.83 15.39
N ASN A 345 -23.44 13.19 15.71
CA ASN A 345 -23.11 14.14 16.79
C ASN A 345 -22.65 15.51 16.27
N HIS A 346 -22.73 15.77 14.96
CA HIS A 346 -22.25 17.00 14.32
C HIS A 346 -20.78 17.36 14.66
N LYS A 347 -19.90 16.35 14.77
CA LYS A 347 -18.47 16.50 15.04
C LYS A 347 -17.65 16.37 13.75
N MET A 348 -16.40 16.84 13.78
CA MET A 348 -15.47 16.65 12.65
C MET A 348 -15.00 15.19 12.57
N SER A 349 -15.10 14.61 11.37
CA SER A 349 -14.64 13.26 11.07
C SER A 349 -13.11 13.19 10.93
N PHE A 350 -12.52 12.09 11.38
CA PHE A 350 -11.11 11.78 11.18
C PHE A 350 -10.76 11.57 9.72
N LEU A 351 -11.69 11.08 8.89
CA LEU A 351 -11.49 10.97 7.44
C LEU A 351 -11.23 12.34 6.80
N LYS A 352 -12.00 13.35 7.21
CA LYS A 352 -11.81 14.72 6.72
C LYS A 352 -10.46 15.28 7.13
N ASN A 353 -10.03 15.06 8.37
CA ASN A 353 -8.69 15.46 8.83
C ASN A 353 -7.59 14.72 8.05
N LEU A 354 -7.79 13.44 7.79
CA LEU A 354 -6.84 12.65 7.01
C LEU A 354 -6.73 13.15 5.56
N LEU A 355 -7.83 13.55 4.91
CA LEU A 355 -7.76 14.21 3.58
C LEU A 355 -6.97 15.50 3.62
N THR A 356 -7.12 16.32 4.68
CA THR A 356 -6.36 17.57 4.79
C THR A 356 -4.84 17.32 4.79
N GLN A 357 -4.39 16.13 5.23
CA GLN A 357 -2.98 15.73 5.18
C GLN A 357 -2.43 15.59 3.76
N LEU A 358 -3.29 15.29 2.78
CA LEU A 358 -2.85 15.18 1.38
C LEU A 358 -2.50 16.53 0.78
N GLY A 359 -3.04 17.63 1.32
CA GLY A 359 -2.63 18.98 0.94
C GLY A 359 -3.80 19.94 0.74
N ALA A 360 -3.70 20.79 -0.28
CA ALA A 360 -4.73 21.78 -0.57
C ALA A 360 -6.01 21.09 -1.08
N LYS A 361 -7.18 21.67 -0.78
CA LYS A 361 -8.49 21.04 -1.03
C LYS A 361 -8.68 20.59 -2.48
N GLN A 362 -8.28 21.42 -3.44
CA GLN A 362 -8.37 21.13 -4.87
C GLN A 362 -7.51 19.92 -5.32
N ASP A 363 -6.53 19.51 -4.51
CA ASP A 363 -5.63 18.41 -4.82
C ASP A 363 -6.00 17.09 -4.11
N TRP A 364 -6.95 17.11 -3.17
CA TRP A 364 -7.22 15.98 -2.29
C TRP A 364 -7.47 14.70 -3.06
N TYR A 365 -8.41 14.70 -3.99
CA TYR A 365 -8.80 13.49 -4.72
C TYR A 365 -7.74 13.03 -5.72
N ARG A 366 -7.06 13.95 -6.39
CA ARG A 366 -5.92 13.62 -7.24
C ARG A 366 -4.81 12.91 -6.45
N ARG A 367 -4.46 13.42 -5.27
CA ARG A 367 -3.41 12.84 -4.42
C ARG A 367 -3.87 11.54 -3.75
N LEU A 368 -5.14 11.46 -3.33
CA LEU A 368 -5.75 10.24 -2.80
C LEU A 368 -5.64 9.11 -3.82
N VAL A 369 -6.12 9.35 -5.05
CA VAL A 369 -6.09 8.37 -6.14
C VAL A 369 -4.66 7.97 -6.48
N ASN A 370 -3.72 8.92 -6.50
CA ASN A 370 -2.30 8.59 -6.72
C ASN A 370 -1.72 7.67 -5.64
N VAL A 371 -2.06 7.90 -4.37
CA VAL A 371 -1.65 7.00 -3.27
C VAL A 371 -2.33 5.64 -3.44
N VAL A 372 -3.67 5.61 -3.57
CA VAL A 372 -4.48 4.38 -3.64
C VAL A 372 -4.11 3.50 -4.82
N PHE A 373 -3.66 4.06 -5.95
CA PHE A 373 -3.24 3.31 -7.13
C PHE A 373 -1.71 3.24 -7.30
N THR A 374 -0.96 3.50 -6.24
CA THR A 374 0.50 3.26 -6.23
C THR A 374 0.82 1.80 -6.55
N GLY A 375 1.82 1.58 -7.40
CA GLY A 375 2.26 0.23 -7.78
C GLY A 375 1.33 -0.48 -8.78
N VAL A 376 0.36 0.21 -9.39
CA VAL A 376 -0.53 -0.38 -10.39
C VAL A 376 -0.43 0.42 -11.69
N GLY A 377 0.04 -0.23 -12.76
CA GLY A 377 0.06 0.31 -14.12
C GLY A 377 1.12 1.37 -14.42
N LEU A 378 1.52 2.19 -13.45
CA LEU A 378 2.54 3.22 -13.64
C LEU A 378 3.71 3.12 -12.65
N PRO A 379 4.96 3.30 -13.12
CA PRO A 379 6.09 3.49 -12.24
C PRO A 379 5.91 4.80 -11.46
N THR A 380 5.88 4.70 -10.13
CA THR A 380 5.91 5.89 -9.28
C THR A 380 7.33 6.42 -9.22
N GLN A 381 7.52 7.70 -9.60
CA GLN A 381 8.84 8.34 -9.56
C GLN A 381 9.36 8.53 -8.13
N GLU A 382 8.46 8.67 -7.15
CA GLU A 382 8.81 8.78 -5.74
C GLU A 382 8.97 7.38 -5.12
N LYS A 383 10.17 7.06 -4.65
CA LYS A 383 10.40 5.87 -3.82
C LYS A 383 9.79 6.12 -2.45
N SER A 384 8.78 5.34 -2.10
CA SER A 384 8.20 5.31 -0.75
C SER A 384 9.26 4.87 0.26
N TYR A 385 9.24 5.47 1.45
CA TYR A 385 10.12 5.07 2.55
C TYR A 385 9.35 4.16 3.53
N PRO A 386 10.00 3.11 4.06
CA PRO A 386 9.38 2.25 5.07
C PRO A 386 9.13 3.01 6.37
N CYS A 387 8.12 2.58 7.12
CA CYS A 387 7.95 3.05 8.49
C CYS A 387 9.06 2.52 9.39
N TYR A 388 9.49 1.28 9.17
CA TYR A 388 10.54 0.63 9.95
C TYR A 388 11.74 0.31 9.07
N LEU A 389 12.92 0.85 9.39
CA LEU A 389 14.15 0.63 8.60
C LEU A 389 14.51 -0.86 8.49
N ARG A 390 14.16 -1.66 9.50
CA ARG A 390 14.31 -3.12 9.53
C ARG A 390 13.61 -3.83 8.38
N GLU A 391 12.50 -3.30 7.88
CA GLU A 391 11.79 -3.87 6.71
C GLU A 391 12.62 -3.78 5.44
N LYS A 392 13.36 -2.67 5.26
CA LYS A 392 14.28 -2.50 4.13
C LYS A 392 15.39 -3.54 4.17
N ALA A 393 15.93 -3.81 5.37
CA ALA A 393 16.95 -4.84 5.56
C ALA A 393 16.41 -6.24 5.22
N LEU A 394 15.20 -6.58 5.70
CA LEU A 394 14.55 -7.85 5.35
C LEU A 394 14.39 -8.06 3.85
N ILE A 395 13.97 -7.02 3.13
CA ILE A 395 13.75 -7.12 1.68
C ILE A 395 15.06 -7.28 0.91
N ARG A 396 16.16 -6.69 1.41
CA ARG A 396 17.51 -6.84 0.86
C ARG A 396 18.07 -8.24 1.11
N GLY A 397 17.95 -8.75 2.34
CA GLY A 397 18.42 -10.07 2.76
C GLY A 397 17.44 -11.23 2.50
N ASP A 398 16.45 -11.03 1.64
CA ASP A 398 15.39 -12.01 1.40
C ASP A 398 15.94 -13.25 0.67
N ALA A 399 16.18 -14.32 1.41
CA ALA A 399 16.72 -15.58 0.88
C ALA A 399 15.86 -16.19 -0.24
N ALA A 400 14.57 -15.85 -0.32
CA ALA A 400 13.71 -16.28 -1.41
C ALA A 400 14.19 -15.75 -2.78
N LYS A 401 14.91 -14.62 -2.82
CA LYS A 401 15.48 -14.04 -4.04
C LYS A 401 16.79 -14.70 -4.47
N SER A 402 17.50 -15.37 -3.57
CA SER A 402 18.84 -15.92 -3.81
C SER A 402 18.86 -17.24 -4.60
N GLY A 403 17.72 -17.69 -5.14
CA GLY A 403 17.65 -18.78 -6.13
C GLY A 403 18.00 -20.20 -5.64
N LEU A 404 18.52 -20.35 -4.42
CA LEU A 404 19.02 -21.63 -3.89
C LEU A 404 17.94 -22.67 -3.57
N ASN A 405 16.66 -22.28 -3.52
CA ASN A 405 15.53 -23.17 -3.26
C ASN A 405 14.41 -22.93 -4.29
N SER A 406 14.65 -23.25 -5.56
CA SER A 406 13.58 -23.27 -6.57
C SER A 406 12.63 -24.43 -6.27
N ILE A 407 11.42 -24.10 -5.82
CA ILE A 407 10.36 -25.09 -5.61
C ILE A 407 9.59 -25.22 -6.91
N ASN A 408 9.44 -26.46 -7.41
CA ASN A 408 8.76 -26.79 -8.65
C ASN A 408 7.22 -26.62 -8.63
N THR A 409 6.64 -26.00 -7.60
CA THR A 409 5.20 -25.79 -7.49
C THR A 409 4.85 -24.34 -7.81
N SER A 410 4.34 -24.09 -9.02
CA SER A 410 3.84 -22.77 -9.42
C SER A 410 2.55 -22.47 -8.66
N ILE A 411 2.63 -21.62 -7.63
CA ILE A 411 1.46 -21.04 -6.97
C ILE A 411 1.37 -19.60 -7.48
N SER A 412 0.44 -19.33 -8.41
CA SER A 412 0.25 -17.97 -8.91
C SER A 412 -0.34 -17.08 -7.84
N TYR A 413 0.50 -16.29 -7.17
CA TYR A 413 0.09 -15.35 -6.14
C TYR A 413 0.11 -13.91 -6.67
N LYS A 414 -1.07 -13.34 -6.93
CA LYS A 414 -1.23 -11.97 -7.46
C LYS A 414 -1.65 -11.00 -6.37
N ASP A 415 -0.67 -10.45 -5.65
CA ASP A 415 -0.92 -9.49 -4.57
C ASP A 415 -1.64 -8.23 -5.04
N ASN A 416 -1.31 -7.73 -6.23
CA ASN A 416 -1.99 -6.58 -6.84
C ASN A 416 -3.48 -6.85 -7.06
N ASP A 417 -3.88 -8.04 -7.47
CA ASP A 417 -5.30 -8.41 -7.60
C ASP A 417 -6.01 -8.42 -6.24
N ARG A 418 -5.36 -8.98 -5.20
CA ARG A 418 -5.91 -8.98 -3.84
C ARG A 418 -5.98 -7.56 -3.24
N SER A 419 -5.03 -6.71 -3.57
CA SER A 419 -4.99 -5.32 -3.10
C SER A 419 -6.18 -4.50 -3.59
N MET A 420 -6.84 -4.90 -4.68
CA MET A 420 -8.03 -4.20 -5.19
C MET A 420 -9.15 -4.13 -4.16
N THR A 421 -9.27 -5.11 -3.25
CA THR A 421 -10.23 -5.06 -2.15
C THR A 421 -9.95 -3.90 -1.21
N LEU A 422 -8.69 -3.71 -0.79
CA LEU A 422 -8.30 -2.59 0.07
C LEU A 422 -8.47 -1.26 -0.68
N ARG A 423 -8.00 -1.19 -1.93
CA ARG A 423 -8.11 0.03 -2.76
C ARG A 423 -9.58 0.45 -2.92
N ALA A 424 -10.47 -0.50 -3.24
CA ALA A 424 -11.90 -0.26 -3.35
C ALA A 424 -12.51 0.22 -2.02
N GLN A 425 -12.13 -0.40 -0.89
CA GLN A 425 -12.62 0.02 0.43
C GLN A 425 -12.20 1.45 0.79
N ILE A 426 -10.97 1.84 0.48
CA ILE A 426 -10.49 3.21 0.73
C ILE A 426 -11.30 4.21 -0.08
N ILE A 427 -11.49 3.96 -1.37
CA ILE A 427 -12.29 4.82 -2.25
C ILE A 427 -13.74 4.88 -1.78
N ALA A 428 -14.36 3.74 -1.47
CA ALA A 428 -15.73 3.67 -0.97
C ALA A 428 -15.90 4.49 0.32
N THR A 429 -14.94 4.40 1.24
CA THR A 429 -14.96 5.14 2.51
C THR A 429 -14.97 6.66 2.28
N TYR A 430 -14.17 7.16 1.33
CA TYR A 430 -14.15 8.59 1.01
C TYR A 430 -15.34 9.05 0.18
N LEU A 431 -15.86 8.22 -0.71
CA LEU A 431 -17.12 8.46 -1.40
C LEU A 431 -18.26 8.67 -0.42
N TYR A 432 -18.34 7.81 0.60
CA TYR A 432 -19.37 7.87 1.63
C TYR A 432 -19.27 9.13 2.49
N GLN A 433 -18.04 9.54 2.82
CA GLN A 433 -17.77 10.76 3.58
C GLN A 433 -18.03 12.06 2.81
N GLU A 434 -18.05 12.01 1.49
CA GLU A 434 -18.29 13.20 0.68
C GLU A 434 -19.79 13.49 0.55
N SER A 435 -20.18 14.73 0.82
CA SER A 435 -21.57 15.19 0.67
C SER A 435 -21.72 16.12 -0.52
N ASP A 436 -20.64 16.81 -0.91
CA ASP A 436 -20.62 17.73 -2.05
C ASP A 436 -20.60 16.96 -3.37
N ARG A 437 -21.61 17.20 -4.22
CA ARG A 437 -21.73 16.60 -5.55
C ARG A 437 -20.51 16.91 -6.43
N PHE A 438 -19.94 18.10 -6.36
CA PHE A 438 -18.79 18.49 -7.18
C PHE A 438 -17.54 17.72 -6.78
N GLN A 439 -17.33 17.51 -5.48
CA GLN A 439 -16.22 16.72 -4.96
C GLN A 439 -16.36 15.24 -5.34
N LYS A 440 -17.58 14.69 -5.36
CA LYS A 440 -17.82 13.32 -5.88
C LYS A 440 -17.47 13.21 -7.36
N LEU A 441 -17.84 14.19 -8.17
CA LEU A 441 -17.51 14.23 -9.59
C LEU A 441 -15.99 14.34 -9.81
N GLU A 442 -15.31 15.15 -9.01
CA GLU A 442 -13.85 15.24 -9.01
C GLU A 442 -13.20 13.88 -8.68
N LEU A 443 -13.68 13.20 -7.64
CA LEU A 443 -13.21 11.85 -7.30
C LEU A 443 -13.42 10.86 -8.45
N VAL A 444 -14.60 10.87 -9.09
CA VAL A 444 -14.87 10.03 -10.28
C VAL A 444 -13.87 10.34 -11.40
N MET A 445 -13.67 11.62 -11.72
CA MET A 445 -12.74 12.03 -12.77
C MET A 445 -11.31 11.56 -12.50
N GLN A 446 -10.81 11.77 -11.29
CA GLN A 446 -9.45 11.37 -10.91
C GLN A 446 -9.28 9.85 -10.94
N ILE A 447 -10.27 9.08 -10.46
CA ILE A 447 -10.26 7.61 -10.54
C ILE A 447 -10.25 7.15 -11.99
N SER A 448 -11.14 7.66 -12.83
CA SER A 448 -11.22 7.25 -14.23
C SER A 448 -9.92 7.55 -14.97
N MET A 449 -9.34 8.75 -14.80
CA MET A 449 -8.04 9.09 -15.39
C MET A 449 -6.93 8.13 -14.97
N LYS A 450 -6.95 7.68 -13.71
CA LYS A 450 -5.95 6.74 -13.19
C LYS A 450 -6.16 5.32 -13.68
N LEU A 451 -7.41 4.84 -13.69
CA LEU A 451 -7.76 3.48 -14.10
C LEU A 451 -7.45 3.21 -15.56
N VAL A 452 -7.61 4.17 -16.47
CA VAL A 452 -7.22 4.02 -17.90
C VAL A 452 -5.73 3.66 -18.05
N GLN A 453 -4.90 4.05 -17.10
CA GLN A 453 -3.46 3.75 -17.11
C GLN A 453 -3.16 2.32 -16.61
N CYS A 454 -4.10 1.68 -15.90
CA CYS A 454 -3.95 0.33 -15.35
C CYS A 454 -4.18 -0.76 -16.41
N ASP A 455 -3.74 -1.99 -16.11
CA ASP A 455 -4.12 -3.15 -16.93
C ASP A 455 -5.64 -3.39 -16.86
N PRO A 456 -6.28 -3.84 -17.95
CA PRO A 456 -7.74 -4.03 -18.01
C PRO A 456 -8.27 -4.91 -16.87
N LYS A 457 -7.55 -6.01 -16.57
CA LYS A 457 -7.86 -6.91 -15.44
C LYS A 457 -7.98 -6.20 -14.09
N HIS A 458 -7.12 -5.21 -13.82
CA HIS A 458 -7.11 -4.50 -12.54
C HIS A 458 -8.29 -3.52 -12.45
N ILE A 459 -8.73 -2.95 -13.58
CA ILE A 459 -9.91 -2.10 -13.64
C ILE A 459 -11.15 -2.92 -13.29
N LEU A 460 -11.34 -4.06 -13.96
CA LEU A 460 -12.48 -4.95 -13.71
C LEU A 460 -12.46 -5.50 -12.28
N HIS A 461 -11.29 -5.94 -11.79
CA HIS A 461 -11.15 -6.35 -10.39
C HIS A 461 -11.49 -5.22 -9.41
N PHE A 462 -11.04 -3.99 -9.67
CA PHE A 462 -11.39 -2.84 -8.82
C PHE A 462 -12.89 -2.57 -8.81
N LEU A 463 -13.55 -2.54 -9.97
CA LEU A 463 -14.99 -2.33 -10.07
C LEU A 463 -15.79 -3.43 -9.37
N ASN A 464 -15.38 -4.69 -9.53
CA ASN A 464 -15.96 -5.84 -8.82
C ASN A 464 -15.84 -5.69 -7.30
N ARG A 465 -14.63 -5.37 -6.82
CA ARG A 465 -14.39 -5.17 -5.38
C ARG A 465 -15.11 -3.95 -4.81
N LEU A 466 -15.41 -2.96 -5.64
CA LEU A 466 -16.20 -1.81 -5.26
C LEU A 466 -17.69 -2.16 -5.13
N LYS A 467 -18.21 -3.01 -6.02
CA LYS A 467 -19.59 -3.54 -5.96
C LYS A 467 -19.81 -4.43 -4.72
N ASP A 468 -18.84 -5.30 -4.41
CA ASP A 468 -18.91 -6.22 -3.27
C ASP A 468 -18.67 -5.53 -1.91
N ASN A 469 -18.48 -4.21 -1.92
CA ASN A 469 -18.05 -3.50 -0.72
C ASN A 469 -19.23 -3.20 0.22
N SER A 470 -19.37 -4.01 1.27
CA SER A 470 -20.44 -3.82 2.27
C SER A 470 -20.26 -2.58 3.18
N PHE A 471 -19.18 -1.79 3.02
CA PHE A 471 -18.96 -0.61 3.86
C PHE A 471 -19.92 0.52 3.54
N VAL A 472 -20.42 0.61 2.31
CA VAL A 472 -21.25 1.72 1.85
C VAL A 472 -22.58 1.16 1.38
N PRO A 473 -23.71 1.88 1.58
CA PRO A 473 -24.99 1.43 1.05
C PRO A 473 -24.90 1.11 -0.45
N GLU A 474 -25.44 -0.04 -0.84
CA GLU A 474 -25.36 -0.58 -2.21
C GLU A 474 -25.83 0.43 -3.25
N ASN A 475 -26.94 1.13 -2.99
CA ASN A 475 -27.47 2.18 -3.86
C ASN A 475 -26.50 3.34 -4.12
N VAL A 476 -25.67 3.69 -3.13
CA VAL A 476 -24.64 4.75 -3.27
C VAL A 476 -23.48 4.24 -4.12
N LEU A 477 -23.06 2.99 -3.90
CA LEU A 477 -21.99 2.35 -4.67
C LEU A 477 -22.38 2.14 -6.12
N ASP A 478 -23.58 1.61 -6.37
CA ASP A 478 -24.13 1.40 -7.70
C ASP A 478 -24.11 2.69 -8.53
N LYS A 479 -24.63 3.78 -7.96
CA LYS A 479 -24.60 5.10 -8.60
C LYS A 479 -23.17 5.53 -8.92
N PHE A 480 -22.25 5.33 -8.00
CA PHE A 480 -20.86 5.73 -8.20
C PHE A 480 -20.13 4.86 -9.23
N ILE A 481 -20.36 3.54 -9.23
CA ILE A 481 -19.81 2.60 -10.22
C ILE A 481 -20.28 3.00 -11.61
N ILE A 482 -21.58 3.27 -11.81
CA ILE A 482 -22.10 3.77 -13.09
C ILE A 482 -21.37 5.05 -13.51
N MET A 483 -21.17 6.00 -12.58
CA MET A 483 -20.47 7.25 -12.90
C MET A 483 -19.01 7.01 -13.32
N VAL A 484 -18.29 6.11 -12.64
CA VAL A 484 -16.91 5.74 -12.99
C VAL A 484 -16.85 5.03 -14.34
N VAL A 485 -17.72 4.05 -14.58
CA VAL A 485 -17.79 3.30 -15.84
C VAL A 485 -18.13 4.23 -17.01
N ASN A 486 -19.16 5.06 -16.86
CA ASN A 486 -19.53 6.05 -17.88
C ASN A 486 -18.36 6.99 -18.18
N LYS A 487 -17.70 7.53 -17.15
CA LYS A 487 -16.57 8.43 -17.35
C LYS A 487 -15.39 7.72 -18.01
N LEU A 488 -15.12 6.47 -17.67
CA LEU A 488 -14.09 5.65 -18.31
C LEU A 488 -14.38 5.45 -19.80
N ILE A 489 -15.62 5.09 -20.16
CA ILE A 489 -16.03 4.92 -21.56
C ILE A 489 -15.84 6.22 -22.34
N VAL A 490 -16.32 7.35 -21.82
CA VAL A 490 -16.12 8.66 -22.45
C VAL A 490 -14.63 8.99 -22.61
N THR A 491 -13.81 8.69 -21.60
CA THR A 491 -12.37 8.95 -21.66
C THR A 491 -11.66 8.06 -22.69
N ILE A 492 -12.05 6.81 -22.83
CA ILE A 492 -11.43 5.87 -23.79
C ILE A 492 -11.90 6.13 -25.21
N ALA A 493 -13.20 6.36 -25.38
CA ALA A 493 -13.79 6.65 -26.68
C ALA A 493 -13.60 8.12 -27.11
N GLY A 494 -12.96 8.97 -26.30
CA GLY A 494 -12.57 10.32 -26.68
C GLY A 494 -13.70 11.28 -27.11
N SER A 495 -14.98 10.91 -26.94
CA SER A 495 -16.13 11.65 -27.44
C SER A 495 -17.15 11.90 -26.33
N GLU A 496 -17.47 13.18 -26.09
CA GLU A 496 -18.51 13.59 -25.14
C GLU A 496 -19.92 13.29 -25.67
N ASP A 497 -20.10 13.14 -26.98
CA ASP A 497 -21.41 12.86 -27.58
C ASP A 497 -21.94 11.47 -27.18
N ILE A 498 -21.05 10.54 -26.85
CA ILE A 498 -21.41 9.22 -26.31
C ILE A 498 -22.16 9.36 -24.98
N ALA A 499 -21.92 10.43 -24.22
CA ALA A 499 -22.52 10.62 -22.90
C ALA A 499 -24.05 10.62 -22.91
N TYR A 500 -24.68 10.99 -24.03
CA TYR A 500 -26.14 10.95 -24.19
C TYR A 500 -26.72 9.53 -24.23
N ASN A 501 -25.92 8.55 -24.65
CA ASN A 501 -26.31 7.13 -24.73
C ASN A 501 -25.91 6.33 -23.48
N LEU A 502 -25.25 6.95 -22.50
CA LEU A 502 -24.83 6.27 -21.27
C LEU A 502 -25.99 6.14 -20.27
N ILE A 503 -25.99 5.03 -19.53
CA ILE A 503 -27.01 4.77 -18.52
C ILE A 503 -26.89 5.77 -17.36
N ALA A 504 -28.02 6.24 -16.88
CA ALA A 504 -28.13 6.99 -15.65
C ALA A 504 -28.65 6.07 -14.53
N TYR A 505 -28.26 6.38 -13.29
CA TYR A 505 -28.68 5.60 -12.13
C TYR A 505 -30.22 5.55 -11.98
N LEU A 506 -30.92 6.64 -12.29
CA LEU A 506 -32.38 6.73 -12.17
C LEU A 506 -33.15 6.09 -13.33
N ASP A 507 -32.45 5.63 -14.38
CA ASP A 507 -33.11 4.97 -15.50
C ASP A 507 -33.73 3.65 -15.05
N THR A 508 -34.94 3.38 -15.53
CA THR A 508 -35.56 2.06 -15.45
C THR A 508 -34.75 1.04 -16.24
N THR A 509 -34.85 -0.25 -15.91
CA THR A 509 -34.13 -1.31 -16.65
C THR A 509 -34.39 -1.27 -18.15
N ARG A 510 -35.64 -1.01 -18.55
CA ARG A 510 -36.01 -0.86 -19.96
C ARG A 510 -35.28 0.32 -20.63
N GLU A 511 -35.19 1.46 -19.95
CA GLU A 511 -34.45 2.63 -20.45
C GLU A 511 -32.95 2.36 -20.52
N ARG A 512 -32.37 1.65 -19.53
CA ARG A 512 -30.97 1.25 -19.52
C ARG A 512 -30.63 0.36 -20.72
N ILE A 513 -31.45 -0.68 -20.98
CA ILE A 513 -31.26 -1.57 -22.14
C ILE A 513 -31.35 -0.78 -23.44
N GLU A 514 -32.33 0.12 -23.59
CA GLU A 514 -32.49 0.91 -24.80
C GLU A 514 -31.33 1.89 -25.01
N LYS A 515 -30.83 2.52 -23.95
CA LYS A 515 -29.63 3.37 -24.00
C LYS A 515 -28.38 2.59 -24.37
N LEU A 516 -28.17 1.42 -23.76
CA LEU A 516 -27.06 0.52 -24.11
C LEU A 516 -27.15 0.05 -25.57
N ARG A 517 -28.34 -0.28 -26.06
CA ARG A 517 -28.54 -0.62 -27.48
C ARG A 517 -28.10 0.53 -28.39
N ARG A 518 -28.53 1.76 -28.11
CA ARG A 518 -28.11 2.96 -28.87
C ARG A 518 -26.61 3.21 -28.76
N LEU A 519 -26.04 3.02 -27.58
CA LEU A 519 -24.61 3.13 -27.33
C LEU A 519 -23.82 2.16 -28.22
N PHE A 520 -24.26 0.91 -28.32
CA PHE A 520 -23.59 -0.12 -29.13
C PHE A 520 -23.86 0.06 -30.63
N GLU A 521 -24.94 0.74 -31.03
CA GLU A 521 -25.19 1.15 -32.41
C GLU A 521 -24.39 2.40 -32.81
N SER A 522 -23.94 3.20 -31.83
CA SER A 522 -23.18 4.43 -32.00
C SER A 522 -21.82 4.12 -32.63
N LYS A 523 -21.50 4.79 -33.73
CA LYS A 523 -20.19 4.66 -34.37
C LYS A 523 -19.09 5.31 -33.53
N GLU A 524 -19.45 6.39 -32.85
CA GLU A 524 -18.59 7.23 -32.01
C GLU A 524 -17.90 6.41 -30.92
N LEU A 525 -18.56 5.37 -30.38
CA LEU A 525 -18.00 4.47 -29.37
C LEU A 525 -16.73 3.75 -29.86
N TYR A 526 -16.72 3.38 -31.14
CA TYR A 526 -15.68 2.55 -31.73
C TYR A 526 -14.69 3.34 -32.57
N GLU A 527 -15.18 4.31 -33.37
CA GLU A 527 -14.37 5.05 -34.34
C GLU A 527 -13.21 5.77 -33.68
N ALA A 528 -13.42 6.41 -32.52
CA ALA A 528 -12.34 7.08 -31.82
C ALA A 528 -11.22 6.15 -31.35
N ILE A 529 -11.52 4.88 -31.07
CA ILE A 529 -10.53 3.88 -30.68
C ILE A 529 -9.85 3.34 -31.94
N VAL A 530 -10.61 2.97 -32.98
CA VAL A 530 -10.07 2.39 -34.22
C VAL A 530 -9.25 3.42 -35.02
N GLN A 531 -9.63 4.69 -35.00
CA GLN A 531 -8.96 5.75 -35.74
C GLN A 531 -7.85 6.44 -34.94
N ASP A 532 -7.59 6.01 -33.69
CA ASP A 532 -6.51 6.57 -32.87
C ASP A 532 -5.14 6.18 -33.45
N SER A 533 -4.55 7.13 -34.16
CA SER A 533 -3.23 6.99 -34.75
C SER A 533 -2.10 7.16 -33.73
N THR A 534 -2.37 7.35 -32.44
CA THR A 534 -1.34 7.54 -31.41
C THR A 534 -0.82 6.22 -30.82
N TYR A 535 -1.48 5.09 -31.07
CA TYR A 535 -1.00 3.79 -30.60
C TYR A 535 0.34 3.42 -31.22
N LYS A 536 1.30 3.05 -30.38
CA LYS A 536 2.66 2.67 -30.79
C LYS A 536 2.81 1.19 -31.09
N SER A 537 1.80 0.39 -30.76
CA SER A 537 1.81 -1.05 -30.97
C SER A 537 0.41 -1.64 -30.88
N MET A 538 0.24 -2.86 -31.42
CA MET A 538 -0.98 -3.66 -31.25
C MET A 538 -1.33 -3.88 -29.76
N LYS A 539 -0.33 -3.97 -28.88
CA LYS A 539 -0.55 -4.14 -27.45
C LYS A 539 -1.23 -2.92 -26.80
N GLU A 540 -0.90 -1.72 -27.25
CA GLU A 540 -1.54 -0.49 -26.75
C GLU A 540 -2.99 -0.39 -27.23
N PHE A 541 -3.24 -0.68 -28.51
CA PHE A 541 -4.60 -0.78 -29.04
C PHE A 541 -5.42 -1.85 -28.30
N GLN A 542 -4.89 -3.08 -28.19
CA GLN A 542 -5.57 -4.18 -27.50
C GLN A 542 -5.94 -3.81 -26.07
N LYS A 543 -5.04 -3.11 -25.36
CA LYS A 543 -5.33 -2.61 -24.02
C LYS A 543 -6.52 -1.65 -24.02
N ALA A 544 -6.55 -0.65 -24.89
CA ALA A 544 -7.67 0.28 -24.96
C ALA A 544 -8.98 -0.43 -25.34
N TRP A 545 -8.91 -1.33 -26.32
CA TRP A 545 -10.01 -2.15 -26.79
C TRP A 545 -10.60 -3.04 -25.69
N ASP A 546 -9.76 -3.82 -25.00
CA ASP A 546 -10.15 -4.70 -23.89
C ASP A 546 -10.82 -3.94 -22.76
N ILE A 547 -10.35 -2.73 -22.46
CA ILE A 547 -10.98 -1.89 -21.43
C ILE A 547 -12.36 -1.45 -21.92
N CYS A 548 -12.49 -0.92 -23.14
CA CYS A 548 -13.78 -0.47 -23.67
C CYS A 548 -14.80 -1.61 -23.70
N VAL A 549 -14.42 -2.76 -24.28
CA VAL A 549 -15.28 -3.94 -24.36
C VAL A 549 -15.63 -4.47 -22.97
N GLY A 550 -14.65 -4.58 -22.08
CA GLY A 550 -14.86 -5.03 -20.71
C GLY A 550 -15.80 -4.11 -19.91
N LEU A 551 -15.70 -2.79 -20.08
CA LEU A 551 -16.60 -1.83 -19.43
C LEU A 551 -18.03 -1.91 -19.98
N CYS A 552 -18.19 -2.09 -21.28
CA CYS A 552 -19.50 -2.32 -21.89
C CYS A 552 -20.12 -3.62 -21.36
N ALA A 553 -19.34 -4.68 -21.25
CA ALA A 553 -19.73 -5.94 -20.60
C ALA A 553 -20.25 -5.70 -19.18
N GLU A 554 -19.51 -4.92 -18.40
CA GLU A 554 -19.85 -4.59 -17.02
C GLU A 554 -21.14 -3.78 -16.92
N MET A 555 -21.43 -2.88 -17.86
CA MET A 555 -22.71 -2.17 -17.89
C MET A 555 -23.90 -3.08 -18.18
N ILE A 556 -23.73 -4.02 -19.11
CA ILE A 556 -24.75 -5.04 -19.41
C ILE A 556 -24.99 -5.88 -18.16
N ARG A 557 -23.90 -6.37 -17.55
CA ARG A 557 -23.93 -7.17 -16.34
C ARG A 557 -24.64 -6.44 -15.20
N PHE A 558 -24.25 -5.19 -14.95
CA PHE A 558 -24.86 -4.34 -13.95
C PHE A 558 -26.37 -4.10 -14.19
N THR A 559 -26.78 -3.94 -15.46
CA THR A 559 -28.19 -3.72 -15.80
C THR A 559 -29.03 -4.97 -15.52
N ILE A 560 -28.52 -6.13 -15.91
CA ILE A 560 -29.21 -7.43 -15.75
C ILE A 560 -29.26 -7.83 -14.27
N ASP A 561 -28.15 -7.73 -13.53
CA ASP A 561 -28.08 -8.05 -12.10
C ASP A 561 -29.09 -7.26 -11.28
N ASN A 562 -29.23 -5.96 -11.58
CA ASN A 562 -30.17 -5.10 -10.86
C ASN A 562 -31.62 -5.49 -11.09
N GLU A 563 -31.97 -5.92 -12.31
CA GLU A 563 -33.31 -6.38 -12.62
C GLU A 563 -33.61 -7.71 -11.92
N VAL A 564 -32.68 -8.66 -11.97
CA VAL A 564 -32.83 -9.96 -11.31
C VAL A 564 -33.04 -9.78 -9.80
N LYS A 565 -32.28 -8.88 -9.16
CA LYS A 565 -32.46 -8.55 -7.75
C LYS A 565 -33.84 -7.96 -7.43
N GLN A 566 -34.45 -7.21 -8.34
CA GLN A 566 -35.75 -6.56 -8.12
C GLN A 566 -36.94 -7.46 -8.46
N ALA A 567 -36.84 -8.25 -9.52
CA ALA A 567 -37.96 -8.97 -10.11
C ALA A 567 -37.95 -10.49 -9.82
N THR A 568 -36.92 -11.03 -9.16
CA THR A 568 -36.63 -12.48 -8.96
C THR A 568 -36.44 -13.30 -10.24
N PHE A 569 -37.04 -12.89 -11.37
CA PHE A 569 -36.85 -13.45 -12.70
C PHE A 569 -36.96 -12.33 -13.76
N LEU A 570 -36.30 -12.52 -14.91
CA LEU A 570 -36.43 -11.62 -16.05
C LEU A 570 -37.68 -11.99 -16.86
N SER A 571 -38.49 -11.00 -17.25
CA SER A 571 -39.57 -11.25 -18.21
C SER A 571 -39.01 -11.67 -19.58
N ASP A 572 -39.71 -12.52 -20.33
CA ASP A 572 -39.27 -12.98 -21.66
C ASP A 572 -38.98 -11.81 -22.63
N ASP A 573 -39.74 -10.70 -22.54
CA ASP A 573 -39.49 -9.49 -23.33
C ASP A 573 -38.14 -8.83 -22.99
N LEU A 574 -37.77 -8.79 -21.70
CA LEU A 574 -36.49 -8.25 -21.26
C LEU A 574 -35.33 -9.17 -21.64
N VAL A 575 -35.52 -10.50 -21.53
CA VAL A 575 -34.53 -11.48 -22.00
C VAL A 575 -34.28 -11.29 -23.49
N PHE A 576 -35.32 -11.26 -24.31
CA PHE A 576 -35.20 -11.05 -25.75
C PHE A 576 -34.49 -9.74 -26.09
N LYS A 577 -34.79 -8.65 -25.39
CA LYS A 577 -34.09 -7.36 -25.58
C LYS A 577 -32.63 -7.42 -25.15
N ALA A 578 -32.31 -8.10 -24.06
CA ALA A 578 -30.94 -8.29 -23.59
C ALA A 578 -30.12 -9.13 -24.58
N GLU A 579 -30.69 -10.23 -25.09
CA GLU A 579 -30.08 -11.07 -26.13
C GLU A 579 -29.83 -10.28 -27.41
N SER A 580 -30.83 -9.51 -27.86
CA SER A 580 -30.69 -8.64 -29.03
C SER A 580 -29.58 -7.60 -28.83
N MET A 581 -29.52 -6.97 -27.66
CA MET A 581 -28.49 -5.97 -27.31
C MET A 581 -27.09 -6.60 -27.30
N LEU A 582 -26.94 -7.80 -26.72
CA LEU A 582 -25.67 -8.54 -26.69
C LEU A 582 -25.20 -8.91 -28.09
N LYS A 583 -26.11 -9.39 -28.94
CA LYS A 583 -25.81 -9.71 -30.34
C LYS A 583 -25.34 -8.46 -31.10
N THR A 584 -26.04 -7.33 -30.96
CA THR A 584 -25.63 -6.07 -31.58
C THR A 584 -24.24 -5.63 -31.09
N PHE A 585 -23.98 -5.72 -29.79
CA PHE A 585 -22.68 -5.38 -29.21
C PHE A 585 -21.55 -6.21 -29.81
N GLU A 586 -21.71 -7.53 -29.85
CA GLU A 586 -20.72 -8.45 -30.41
C GLU A 586 -20.47 -8.21 -31.90
N GLU A 587 -21.53 -8.11 -32.70
CA GLU A 587 -21.42 -7.87 -34.15
C GLU A 587 -20.63 -6.59 -34.43
N ARG A 588 -20.91 -5.53 -33.66
CA ARG A 588 -20.24 -4.23 -33.81
C ARG A 588 -18.79 -4.27 -33.34
N CYS A 589 -18.53 -4.82 -32.16
CA CYS A 589 -17.16 -5.00 -31.67
C CYS A 589 -16.32 -5.83 -32.66
N THR A 590 -16.84 -6.96 -33.12
CA THR A 590 -16.14 -7.83 -34.08
C THR A 590 -15.81 -7.09 -35.37
N ARG A 591 -16.79 -6.39 -35.94
CA ARG A 591 -16.60 -5.61 -37.17
C ARG A 591 -15.49 -4.57 -37.00
N TYR A 592 -15.58 -3.71 -35.98
CA TYR A 592 -14.64 -2.61 -35.79
C TYR A 592 -13.23 -3.09 -35.41
N TYR A 593 -13.13 -4.17 -34.64
CA TYR A 593 -11.84 -4.80 -34.33
C TYR A 593 -11.17 -5.34 -35.60
N ILE A 594 -11.92 -6.06 -36.44
CA ILE A 594 -11.41 -6.61 -37.71
C ILE A 594 -11.02 -5.49 -38.66
N GLU A 595 -11.85 -4.46 -38.81
CA GLU A 595 -11.58 -3.28 -39.64
C GLU A 595 -10.28 -2.58 -39.20
N PHE A 596 -10.03 -2.47 -37.88
CA PHE A 596 -8.78 -1.94 -37.36
C PHE A 596 -7.56 -2.78 -37.78
N ILE A 597 -7.56 -4.08 -37.46
CA ILE A 597 -6.38 -4.92 -37.72
C ILE A 597 -6.09 -5.04 -39.23
N GLU A 598 -7.14 -5.08 -40.06
CA GLU A 598 -7.01 -5.07 -41.53
C GLU A 598 -6.41 -3.74 -42.01
N SER A 599 -6.83 -2.60 -41.44
CA SER A 599 -6.26 -1.29 -41.78
C SER A 599 -4.75 -1.15 -41.46
N LYS A 600 -4.20 -2.06 -40.65
CA LYS A 600 -2.77 -2.13 -40.30
C LYS A 600 -2.01 -3.18 -41.11
N SER A 601 -2.62 -3.82 -42.10
CA SER A 601 -2.00 -4.83 -42.95
C SER A 601 -0.92 -4.23 -43.85
N SER A 602 0.26 -4.87 -43.88
CA SER A 602 1.35 -4.53 -44.80
C SER A 602 0.93 -4.53 -46.28
N ASP A 603 -0.11 -5.28 -46.66
CA ASP A 603 -0.61 -5.35 -48.04
C ASP A 603 -1.40 -4.09 -48.48
N LEU A 604 -1.92 -3.31 -47.53
CA LEU A 604 -2.81 -2.18 -47.79
C LEU A 604 -2.13 -0.82 -47.66
N ILE A 605 -0.95 -0.79 -47.05
CA ILE A 605 -0.26 0.44 -46.65
C ILE A 605 0.73 0.82 -47.77
N ALA A 606 0.61 2.04 -48.30
CA ALA A 606 1.59 2.56 -49.26
C ALA A 606 2.92 2.85 -48.57
N GLU A 607 4.05 2.78 -49.29
CA GLU A 607 5.41 2.97 -48.73
C GLU A 607 5.62 4.33 -48.01
N ASP A 608 4.71 5.30 -48.17
CA ASP A 608 4.77 6.66 -47.61
C ASP A 608 3.77 6.93 -46.46
N ASP A 609 2.96 5.95 -46.04
CA ASP A 609 2.00 6.15 -44.94
C ASP A 609 2.71 6.09 -43.57
N ASP A 610 2.72 7.22 -42.86
CA ASP A 610 3.26 7.37 -41.50
C ASP A 610 2.40 6.60 -40.47
N LEU A 611 2.56 5.28 -40.45
CA LEU A 611 1.94 4.41 -39.45
C LEU A 611 2.92 4.06 -38.33
N ASN A 612 2.47 4.21 -37.09
CA ASN A 612 3.28 3.87 -35.92
C ASN A 612 3.66 2.38 -35.84
N PHE A 613 2.86 1.49 -36.43
CA PHE A 613 3.15 0.06 -36.53
C PHE A 613 2.34 -0.60 -37.67
N ILE A 614 2.87 -1.73 -38.17
CA ILE A 614 2.32 -2.54 -39.26
C ILE A 614 2.14 -3.97 -38.74
N LEU A 615 1.15 -4.69 -39.27
CA LEU A 615 0.88 -6.11 -38.99
C LEU A 615 1.04 -6.93 -40.27
N GLU A 616 1.74 -8.06 -40.16
CA GLU A 616 1.81 -9.03 -41.25
C GLU A 616 0.48 -9.79 -41.40
N PRO A 617 0.11 -10.24 -42.62
CA PRO A 617 -1.15 -10.93 -42.88
C PRO A 617 -1.37 -12.16 -41.97
N GLU A 618 -0.32 -12.95 -41.69
CA GLU A 618 -0.42 -14.12 -40.81
C GLU A 618 -0.75 -13.71 -39.36
N THR A 619 -0.26 -12.56 -38.92
CA THR A 619 -0.56 -12.03 -37.59
C THR A 619 -2.02 -11.57 -37.52
N ILE A 620 -2.55 -10.99 -38.60
CA ILE A 620 -3.96 -10.59 -38.70
C ILE A 620 -4.88 -11.80 -38.64
N GLU A 621 -4.56 -12.88 -39.38
CA GLU A 621 -5.32 -14.13 -39.32
C GLU A 621 -5.32 -14.73 -37.91
N LEU A 622 -4.15 -14.77 -37.25
CA LEU A 622 -4.03 -15.26 -35.88
C LEU A 622 -4.87 -14.42 -34.89
N LEU A 623 -4.80 -13.09 -34.98
CA LEU A 623 -5.57 -12.18 -34.12
C LEU A 623 -7.07 -12.30 -34.37
N ARG A 624 -7.48 -12.49 -35.63
CA ARG A 624 -8.88 -12.75 -36.00
C ARG A 624 -9.37 -14.06 -35.40
N GLU A 625 -8.62 -15.14 -35.56
CA GLU A 625 -8.96 -16.43 -34.97
C GLU A 625 -9.04 -16.38 -33.44
N GLN A 626 -8.07 -15.70 -32.81
CA GLN A 626 -8.06 -15.55 -31.35
C GLN A 626 -9.29 -14.78 -30.88
N TYR A 627 -9.64 -13.68 -31.56
CA TYR A 627 -10.80 -12.87 -31.22
C TYR A 627 -12.11 -13.68 -31.29
N TYR A 628 -12.27 -14.53 -32.31
CA TYR A 628 -13.42 -15.44 -32.41
C TYR A 628 -13.37 -16.56 -31.35
N LYS A 629 -12.20 -17.11 -31.02
CA LYS A 629 -12.04 -18.16 -30.00
C LYS A 629 -12.37 -17.66 -28.59
N ASP A 630 -12.10 -16.40 -28.30
CA ASP A 630 -12.39 -15.82 -26.99
C ASP A 630 -13.89 -15.63 -26.72
N ASN A 631 -14.78 -16.02 -27.66
CA ASN A 631 -16.24 -16.15 -27.60
C ASN A 631 -16.89 -15.48 -26.38
N PHE A 632 -16.79 -14.15 -26.41
CA PHE A 632 -17.33 -13.28 -25.37
C PHE A 632 -18.86 -13.41 -25.28
N HIS A 633 -19.52 -13.68 -26.42
CA HIS A 633 -20.95 -13.95 -26.51
C HIS A 633 -21.38 -15.17 -25.71
N ASP A 634 -20.73 -16.32 -25.88
CA ASP A 634 -21.13 -17.55 -25.17
C ASP A 634 -21.05 -17.38 -23.66
N ARG A 635 -20.04 -16.65 -23.16
CA ARG A 635 -19.91 -16.37 -21.71
C ARG A 635 -21.05 -15.51 -21.19
N LEU A 636 -21.43 -14.45 -21.91
CA LEU A 636 -22.53 -13.58 -21.52
C LEU A 636 -23.90 -14.22 -21.75
N MET A 637 -24.07 -14.99 -22.82
CA MET A 637 -25.30 -15.71 -23.10
C MET A 637 -25.56 -16.80 -22.09
N ASN A 638 -24.55 -17.59 -21.72
CA ASN A 638 -24.67 -18.54 -20.61
C ASN A 638 -25.14 -17.83 -19.34
N TRP A 639 -24.60 -16.63 -19.08
CA TRP A 639 -24.98 -15.83 -17.92
C TRP A 639 -26.43 -15.30 -18.00
N VAL A 640 -26.89 -14.84 -19.17
CA VAL A 640 -28.31 -14.45 -19.38
C VAL A 640 -29.25 -15.66 -19.23
N GLN A 641 -28.87 -16.82 -19.75
CA GLN A 641 -29.67 -18.04 -19.64
C GLN A 641 -29.76 -18.55 -18.20
N MET A 642 -28.72 -18.43 -17.38
CA MET A 642 -28.78 -18.77 -15.95
C MET A 642 -29.92 -18.02 -15.24
N PHE A 643 -30.09 -16.73 -15.53
CA PHE A 643 -31.18 -15.93 -14.93
C PHE A 643 -32.57 -16.25 -15.47
N ARG A 644 -32.67 -16.81 -16.68
CA ARG A 644 -33.94 -17.33 -17.19
C ARG A 644 -34.45 -18.50 -16.35
N HIS A 645 -33.53 -19.30 -15.80
CA HIS A 645 -33.84 -20.49 -15.03
C HIS A 645 -33.84 -20.29 -13.51
N GLY A 646 -33.48 -19.08 -13.03
CA GLY A 646 -33.41 -18.76 -11.61
C GLY A 646 -32.25 -19.45 -10.88
N GLU A 647 -31.17 -19.77 -11.60
CA GLU A 647 -29.96 -20.42 -11.09
C GLU A 647 -28.86 -19.43 -10.66
#